data_AF-A0AB37W3N8-F1
#
_entry.id   AF-A0AB37W3N8-F1
#
_cell.length_a   1.000
_cell.length_b   1.000
_cell.length_c   1.000
_cell.angle_alpha   90.00
_cell.angle_beta   90.00
_cell.angle_gamma   90.00
#
_symmetry.space_group_name_H-M   'P 1'
#
loop_
_entity.id
_entity.type
_entity.pdbx_description
1 polymer ?
#
loop_
_entity_poly.entity_id
_entity_poly.type
_entity_poly.pdbx_seq_one_letter_code
_entity_poly.pdbx_strand_id
1 'polypeptide(L)'
;MPPFTKLLPLLASIASLSESKPLSHPSVTFAPLTGATPGSAQNIVVDYAGDVDGELTITYAACDPGASITSAKQHIGRTHVGAHPLAKRHEEHEKRRPNKFVWLTPAELSGGCLHAFLDGELIGKSEELIVSKRRTRRSERKSFVDVAGVDSNWFDGVAYLQQKQPDEVFVASAKSKSFGILGGGISGLMTSLLLDSVGIHNWKILESSQRIGGRIRTVYLNGTSPDEGQYHELGPMRFPYEITDSETNETFPFNDQRMIFQLAEALNERNGGNKDLLVDFIEWIQTSPNTPADSPFRRSDGTIPSRTEIANDPAYKNPTTYGNATAAEEAIAALDEFKGLDKERVKMYATNIFKAYKQAKDDGMFDYSEVAYLRNKLKFDLNTTDEVGQSHIYWPMWEYETVYFLATKWVTIKGGLSRMPAAFEPLVKDKVQYGTKINGLHWNDNNKTMSVSWKPTGADAFTTPDNIENFDYVLNSVPLNLMKFWHLPRYSSLLKRAIDRTLFANACKVAVQFKTRFWEHLPQPIIGGCTRLYQPQLGQICYPSWQINATGPGTMLASYLSDYEATVACAMPEAEHMAYIKRAFIEMHGRDVIEENWTGNYARQCWEQDEHQAGAFTMQIFGQQHLYLPAFYQTEYNTVFIGEAATFTHTWIFSALESATRGTVQVLLDMGLVEEAKQITETWMARFISV
;
A
#
# COMPACT_ATOMS: atom_id res chain seq x y z
N MET A 1 76.24 -62.93 64.98
CA MET A 1 76.38 -64.11 64.10
C MET A 1 75.51 -63.88 62.85
N PRO A 2 76.04 -64.10 61.63
CA PRO A 2 75.32 -64.11 60.34
C PRO A 2 74.56 -65.47 60.16
N PRO A 3 73.87 -65.86 59.05
CA PRO A 3 74.00 -65.39 57.64
C PRO A 3 72.73 -65.29 56.72
N PHE A 4 72.93 -64.63 55.55
CA PHE A 4 72.48 -64.82 54.13
C PHE A 4 71.11 -65.51 53.79
N THR A 5 70.28 -65.21 52.74
CA THR A 5 70.50 -64.72 51.34
C THR A 5 69.15 -64.34 50.63
N LYS A 6 69.18 -63.28 49.78
CA LYS A 6 68.43 -62.85 48.55
C LYS A 6 67.07 -63.46 48.09
N LEU A 7 66.12 -62.60 47.66
CA LEU A 7 65.71 -62.34 46.25
C LEU A 7 64.67 -61.17 46.13
N LEU A 8 64.73 -60.39 45.03
CA LEU A 8 63.86 -59.24 44.64
C LEU A 8 62.44 -59.68 44.19
N PRO A 9 61.37 -58.84 44.26
CA PRO A 9 61.05 -57.95 43.11
C PRO A 9 60.22 -56.66 43.36
N LEU A 10 60.22 -55.82 42.31
CA LEU A 10 59.21 -54.87 41.77
C LEU A 10 58.57 -53.76 42.64
N LEU A 11 58.91 -52.51 42.29
CA LEU A 11 58.19 -51.28 42.61
C LEU A 11 56.93 -51.13 41.74
N ALA A 12 55.77 -50.98 42.37
CA ALA A 12 54.53 -50.57 41.72
C ALA A 12 54.30 -49.07 41.96
N SER A 13 54.25 -48.28 40.88
CA SER A 13 53.73 -46.91 40.88
C SER A 13 52.29 -46.93 40.37
N ILE A 14 51.36 -46.49 41.20
CA ILE A 14 49.95 -46.27 40.84
C ILE A 14 49.87 -44.88 40.20
N ALA A 15 49.69 -44.84 38.87
CA ALA A 15 49.28 -43.64 38.16
C ALA A 15 47.74 -43.67 38.00
N SER A 16 47.09 -42.60 38.44
CA SER A 16 45.66 -42.36 38.23
C SER A 16 45.37 -42.21 36.74
N LEU A 17 44.53 -43.09 36.19
CA LEU A 17 43.92 -42.90 34.88
C LEU A 17 42.83 -41.82 34.98
N SER A 18 43.10 -40.63 34.46
CA SER A 18 42.05 -39.70 34.04
C SER A 18 41.55 -40.14 32.67
N GLU A 19 40.29 -40.57 32.58
CA GLU A 19 39.61 -40.73 31.29
C GLU A 19 39.44 -39.34 30.66
N SER A 20 40.25 -39.04 29.65
CA SER A 20 40.02 -37.90 28.77
C SER A 20 38.85 -38.23 27.85
N LYS A 21 37.70 -37.58 28.03
CA LYS A 21 36.69 -37.47 26.97
C LYS A 21 37.35 -36.87 25.73
N PRO A 22 37.13 -37.39 24.51
CA PRO A 22 37.60 -36.72 23.31
C PRO A 22 36.95 -35.33 23.24
N LEU A 23 37.77 -34.28 23.26
CA LEU A 23 37.34 -32.92 22.93
C LEU A 23 36.85 -32.94 21.49
N SER A 24 35.54 -32.97 21.28
CA SER A 24 34.99 -32.65 19.97
C SER A 24 35.33 -31.20 19.68
N HIS A 25 36.27 -30.97 18.77
CA HIS A 25 36.63 -29.61 18.36
C HIS A 25 35.36 -28.90 17.85
N PRO A 26 35.13 -27.64 18.28
CA PRO A 26 34.01 -26.87 17.80
C PRO A 26 34.12 -26.72 16.28
N SER A 27 33.07 -27.10 15.56
CA SER A 27 33.03 -26.93 14.12
C SER A 27 31.66 -26.49 13.64
N VAL A 28 31.68 -25.78 12.52
CA VAL A 28 30.49 -25.31 11.80
C VAL A 28 30.56 -25.83 10.36
N THR A 29 29.54 -26.56 9.94
CA THR A 29 29.40 -27.00 8.55
C THR A 29 28.30 -26.21 7.87
N PHE A 30 28.55 -25.75 6.64
CA PHE A 30 27.55 -25.02 5.87
C PHE A 30 26.76 -25.99 5.00
N ALA A 31 25.43 -25.85 4.97
CA ALA A 31 24.63 -26.55 3.98
C ALA A 31 24.98 -26.03 2.56
N PRO A 32 24.91 -26.88 1.53
CA PRO A 32 25.16 -26.46 0.15
C PRO A 32 24.24 -25.31 -0.26
N LEU A 33 24.82 -24.18 -0.67
CA LEU A 33 24.08 -23.06 -1.24
C LEU A 33 23.82 -23.31 -2.72
N THR A 34 22.61 -23.74 -3.06
CA THR A 34 22.19 -23.90 -4.45
C THR A 34 21.93 -22.54 -5.10
N GLY A 35 22.93 -21.99 -5.79
CA GLY A 35 22.76 -20.86 -6.70
C GLY A 35 22.66 -19.50 -6.01
N ALA A 36 23.77 -19.05 -5.41
CA ALA A 36 23.83 -17.71 -4.83
C ALA A 36 23.67 -16.65 -5.94
N THR A 37 22.65 -15.80 -5.82
CA THR A 37 22.34 -14.78 -6.83
C THR A 37 22.93 -13.43 -6.38
N PRO A 38 23.69 -12.71 -7.23
CA PRO A 38 24.20 -11.38 -6.89
C PRO A 38 23.07 -10.39 -6.56
N GLY A 39 23.30 -9.53 -5.56
CA GLY A 39 22.31 -8.54 -5.12
C GLY A 39 20.99 -9.15 -4.64
N SER A 40 21.00 -10.24 -3.89
CA SER A 40 19.80 -10.91 -3.37
C SER A 40 19.91 -11.19 -1.87
N ALA A 41 18.78 -11.39 -1.18
CA ALA A 41 18.75 -11.90 0.19
C ALA A 41 18.62 -13.43 0.15
N GLN A 42 19.44 -14.16 0.92
CA GLN A 42 19.38 -15.62 0.99
C GLN A 42 19.76 -16.15 2.37
N ASN A 43 19.24 -17.32 2.72
CA ASN A 43 19.59 -17.97 3.98
C ASN A 43 20.85 -18.82 3.83
N ILE A 44 21.78 -18.67 4.77
CA ILE A 44 22.92 -19.54 5.01
C ILE A 44 22.52 -20.50 6.13
N VAL A 45 22.46 -21.79 5.85
CA VAL A 45 22.20 -22.80 6.88
C VAL A 45 23.52 -23.36 7.37
N VAL A 46 23.67 -23.50 8.68
CA VAL A 46 24.85 -24.05 9.34
C VAL A 46 24.47 -25.12 10.34
N ASP A 47 25.23 -26.19 10.40
CA ASP A 47 25.14 -27.20 11.45
C ASP A 47 26.34 -27.07 12.40
N TYR A 48 26.07 -27.30 13.68
CA TYR A 48 27.07 -27.20 14.74
C TYR A 48 27.50 -28.58 15.21
N ALA A 49 28.80 -28.81 15.31
CA ALA A 49 29.35 -29.97 16.00
C ALA A 49 30.30 -29.53 17.13
N GLY A 50 30.27 -30.26 18.24
CA GLY A 50 31.04 -29.94 19.44
C GLY A 50 30.54 -28.71 20.21
N ASP A 51 31.40 -28.17 21.06
CA ASP A 51 31.08 -27.09 22.00
C ASP A 51 31.36 -25.71 21.37
N VAL A 52 30.52 -25.34 20.41
CA VAL A 52 30.53 -23.99 19.80
C VAL A 52 29.87 -23.01 20.78
N ASP A 53 30.66 -22.55 21.75
CA ASP A 53 30.25 -21.64 22.83
C ASP A 53 31.12 -20.39 22.81
N GLY A 54 30.58 -19.25 22.38
CA GLY A 54 31.36 -18.03 22.20
C GLY A 54 30.76 -17.11 21.15
N GLU A 55 31.56 -16.22 20.60
CA GLU A 55 31.14 -15.30 19.57
C GLU A 55 31.40 -15.83 18.16
N LEU A 56 30.32 -16.19 17.47
CA LEU A 56 30.32 -16.66 16.11
C LEU A 56 30.25 -15.49 15.11
N THR A 57 31.21 -15.44 14.19
CA THR A 57 31.24 -14.49 13.07
C THR A 57 31.21 -15.26 11.76
N ILE A 58 30.29 -14.90 10.85
CA ILE A 58 30.25 -15.45 9.50
C ILE A 58 30.70 -14.38 8.50
N THR A 59 31.60 -14.75 7.60
CA THR A 59 32.10 -13.86 6.54
C THR A 59 32.06 -14.53 5.18
N TYR A 60 32.06 -13.71 4.13
CA TYR A 60 32.28 -14.12 2.75
C TYR A 60 33.63 -13.58 2.27
N ALA A 61 34.47 -14.47 1.75
CA ALA A 61 35.83 -14.14 1.28
C ALA A 61 36.28 -15.09 0.16
N ALA A 62 37.51 -14.92 -0.31
CA ALA A 62 38.16 -15.91 -1.17
C ALA A 62 38.31 -17.25 -0.42
N CYS A 63 38.27 -18.38 -1.14
CA CYS A 63 38.39 -19.72 -0.56
C CYS A 63 39.81 -20.08 -0.08
N ASP A 64 40.65 -19.11 0.26
CA ASP A 64 42.05 -19.35 0.59
C ASP A 64 42.22 -19.87 2.04
N PRO A 65 43.29 -20.64 2.34
CA PRO A 65 43.52 -21.20 3.68
C PRO A 65 43.83 -20.15 4.76
N GLY A 66 44.14 -18.91 4.37
CA GLY A 66 44.50 -17.80 5.25
C GLY A 66 43.35 -16.83 5.55
N ALA A 67 42.10 -17.24 5.37
CA ALA A 67 40.94 -16.38 5.61
C ALA A 67 40.94 -15.86 7.06
N SER A 68 40.85 -14.55 7.21
CA SER A 68 40.69 -13.86 8.49
C SER A 68 39.44 -12.99 8.44
N ILE A 69 38.90 -12.64 9.61
CA ILE A 69 37.78 -11.70 9.70
C ILE A 69 38.16 -10.38 9.01
N THR A 70 39.38 -9.88 9.20
CA THR A 70 39.87 -8.62 8.62
C THR A 70 40.06 -8.64 7.09
N SER A 71 40.28 -9.81 6.49
CA SER A 71 40.46 -9.97 5.04
C SER A 71 39.17 -10.36 4.31
N ALA A 72 38.03 -10.38 5.02
CA ALA A 72 36.74 -10.70 4.45
C ALA A 72 36.30 -9.67 3.40
N LYS A 73 35.80 -10.17 2.26
CA LYS A 73 35.11 -9.33 1.26
C LYS A 73 33.82 -8.74 1.83
N GLN A 74 33.15 -9.49 2.72
CA GLN A 74 31.96 -9.04 3.43
C GLN A 74 31.85 -9.71 4.79
N HIS A 75 31.49 -8.92 5.80
CA HIS A 75 31.05 -9.42 7.10
C HIS A 75 29.54 -9.67 7.02
N ILE A 76 29.12 -10.93 7.16
CA ILE A 76 27.72 -11.32 6.98
C ILE A 76 26.95 -11.11 8.27
N GLY A 77 27.50 -11.56 9.39
CA GLY A 77 26.88 -11.41 10.70
C GLY A 77 27.80 -11.85 11.84
N ARG A 78 27.48 -11.38 13.05
CA ARG A 78 28.18 -11.69 14.30
C ARG A 78 27.16 -11.90 15.41
N THR A 79 27.30 -12.98 16.17
CA THR A 79 26.43 -13.26 17.32
C THR A 79 27.12 -14.12 18.37
N HIS A 80 26.63 -14.08 19.60
CA HIS A 80 27.03 -15.03 20.64
C HIS A 80 26.14 -16.26 20.59
N VAL A 81 26.72 -17.45 20.72
CA VAL A 81 26.05 -18.75 20.64
C VAL A 81 26.46 -19.66 21.80
N GLY A 82 25.65 -20.69 22.05
CA GLY A 82 26.00 -21.74 23.02
C GLY A 82 25.86 -21.29 24.48
N ALA A 83 26.79 -21.73 25.33
CA ALA A 83 26.80 -21.42 26.76
C ALA A 83 27.16 -19.96 27.11
N HIS A 84 27.50 -19.12 26.12
CA HIS A 84 27.92 -17.73 26.35
C HIS A 84 26.82 -16.89 27.03
N PRO A 85 27.13 -16.02 28.02
CA PRO A 85 26.11 -15.23 28.73
C PRO A 85 25.25 -14.35 27.82
N LEU A 86 25.83 -13.81 26.74
CA LEU A 86 25.13 -13.01 25.74
C LEU A 86 24.35 -13.83 24.70
N ALA A 87 24.49 -15.16 24.70
CA ALA A 87 23.68 -16.05 23.85
C ALA A 87 22.21 -16.15 24.32
N LYS A 88 21.86 -15.51 25.45
CA LYS A 88 20.49 -15.44 25.98
C LYS A 88 19.46 -14.92 24.96
N ARG A 89 19.89 -14.09 24.02
CA ARG A 89 19.05 -13.62 22.90
C ARG A 89 18.53 -14.74 21.99
N HIS A 90 19.14 -15.93 22.07
CA HIS A 90 18.81 -17.12 21.27
C HIS A 90 18.18 -18.21 22.12
N GLU A 91 17.51 -17.86 23.22
CA GLU A 91 16.86 -18.82 24.12
C GLU A 91 15.85 -19.75 23.42
N GLU A 92 15.28 -19.32 22.29
CA GLU A 92 14.36 -20.12 21.48
C GLU A 92 15.06 -21.16 20.59
N HIS A 93 16.39 -21.09 20.43
CA HIS A 93 17.18 -22.02 19.61
C HIS A 93 17.77 -23.16 20.44
N GLU A 94 17.88 -24.35 19.86
CA GLU A 94 18.48 -25.51 20.54
C GLU A 94 19.92 -25.17 20.97
N LYS A 95 20.23 -25.35 22.27
CA LYS A 95 21.51 -24.96 22.90
C LYS A 95 21.90 -23.49 22.66
N ARG A 96 20.97 -22.60 22.31
CA ARG A 96 21.21 -21.19 21.93
C ARG A 96 22.13 -21.05 20.72
N ARG A 97 22.01 -21.97 19.74
CA ARG A 97 22.82 -22.02 18.52
C ARG A 97 21.91 -21.91 17.29
N PRO A 98 21.66 -20.70 16.77
CA PRO A 98 20.80 -20.51 15.60
C PRO A 98 21.42 -21.13 14.35
N ASN A 99 20.69 -21.95 13.60
CA ASN A 99 21.26 -22.72 12.49
C ASN A 99 21.08 -22.07 11.09
N LYS A 100 20.50 -20.87 11.00
CA LYS A 100 20.14 -20.21 9.74
C LYS A 100 20.46 -18.73 9.81
N PHE A 101 21.14 -18.15 8.83
CA PHE A 101 21.65 -16.77 8.85
C PHE A 101 21.24 -16.05 7.58
N VAL A 102 20.76 -14.81 7.68
CA VAL A 102 20.42 -14.02 6.48
C VAL A 102 21.69 -13.41 5.88
N TRP A 103 21.92 -13.65 4.60
CA TRP A 103 22.99 -13.06 3.83
C TRP A 103 22.46 -12.24 2.67
N LEU A 104 22.85 -10.96 2.66
CA LEU A 104 22.61 -10.04 1.56
C LEU A 104 23.84 -10.07 0.65
N THR A 105 23.70 -10.70 -0.50
CA THR A 105 24.82 -10.86 -1.41
C THR A 105 25.18 -9.51 -2.05
N PRO A 106 26.47 -9.21 -2.25
CA PRO A 106 26.90 -8.01 -2.96
C PRO A 106 26.36 -8.01 -4.40
N ALA A 107 26.15 -6.82 -4.98
CA ALA A 107 25.77 -6.68 -6.39
C ALA A 107 26.81 -7.32 -7.33
N GLU A 108 28.09 -7.30 -6.95
CA GLU A 108 29.21 -7.94 -7.65
C GLU A 108 29.63 -9.27 -7.01
N LEU A 109 28.65 -10.12 -6.64
CA LEU A 109 28.96 -11.44 -6.10
C LEU A 109 29.74 -12.28 -7.12
N SER A 110 30.89 -12.81 -6.70
CA SER A 110 31.80 -13.65 -7.49
C SER A 110 32.09 -14.97 -6.77
N GLY A 111 32.91 -15.84 -7.36
CA GLY A 111 33.38 -17.06 -6.68
C GLY A 111 34.01 -16.74 -5.32
N GLY A 112 33.79 -17.60 -4.32
CA GLY A 112 34.26 -17.42 -2.95
C GLY A 112 33.61 -18.42 -2.00
N CYS A 113 34.01 -18.37 -0.73
CA CYS A 113 33.56 -19.29 0.32
C CYS A 113 33.00 -18.50 1.51
N LEU A 114 32.07 -19.13 2.23
CA LEU A 114 31.67 -18.72 3.55
C LEU A 114 32.64 -19.27 4.59
N HIS A 115 32.95 -18.46 5.58
CA HIS A 115 33.81 -18.82 6.70
C HIS A 115 33.10 -18.54 8.02
N ALA A 116 33.19 -19.46 8.97
CA ALA A 116 32.67 -19.30 10.33
C ALA A 116 33.86 -19.22 11.30
N PHE A 117 33.89 -18.16 12.11
CA PHE A 117 34.89 -17.95 13.14
C PHE A 117 34.24 -17.97 14.52
N LEU A 118 34.86 -18.62 15.50
CA LEU A 118 34.48 -18.57 16.91
C LEU A 118 35.56 -17.84 17.69
N ASP A 119 35.21 -16.72 18.31
CA ASP A 119 36.15 -15.86 19.05
C ASP A 119 37.41 -15.47 18.24
N GLY A 120 37.25 -15.40 16.91
CA GLY A 120 38.32 -15.08 15.96
C GLY A 120 39.03 -16.28 15.34
N GLU A 121 38.80 -17.49 15.82
CA GLU A 121 39.39 -18.73 15.25
C GLU A 121 38.48 -19.36 14.20
N LEU A 122 39.04 -19.77 13.06
CA LEU A 122 38.28 -20.39 11.97
C LEU A 122 37.82 -21.79 12.37
N ILE A 123 36.50 -22.00 12.44
CA ILE A 123 35.88 -23.28 12.83
C ILE A 123 35.00 -23.90 11.74
N GLY A 124 34.81 -23.22 10.61
CA GLY A 124 33.98 -23.73 9.51
C GLY A 124 34.26 -23.04 8.19
N LYS A 125 34.13 -23.78 7.09
CA LYS A 125 34.27 -23.26 5.72
C LYS A 125 33.30 -23.99 4.79
N SER A 126 32.61 -23.24 3.93
CA SER A 126 31.73 -23.84 2.91
C SER A 126 32.52 -24.36 1.71
N GLU A 127 31.86 -25.15 0.87
CA GLU A 127 32.31 -25.32 -0.52
C GLU A 127 32.30 -23.98 -1.27
N GLU A 128 33.03 -23.92 -2.38
CA GLU A 128 33.02 -22.74 -3.23
C GLU A 128 31.61 -22.48 -3.75
N LEU A 129 31.15 -21.24 -3.58
CA LEU A 129 29.80 -20.84 -3.91
C LEU A 129 29.58 -20.92 -5.43
N ILE A 130 28.56 -21.67 -5.81
CA ILE A 130 28.09 -21.69 -7.19
C ILE A 130 27.25 -20.43 -7.41
N VAL A 131 27.86 -19.41 -8.01
CA VAL A 131 27.15 -18.19 -8.40
C VAL A 131 26.36 -18.48 -9.67
N SER A 132 25.04 -18.43 -9.58
CA SER A 132 24.19 -18.57 -10.77
C SER A 132 24.35 -17.33 -11.64
N LYS A 133 24.90 -17.50 -12.86
CA LYS A 133 24.88 -16.44 -13.88
C LYS A 133 23.43 -16.07 -14.19
N ARG A 134 23.11 -14.77 -14.13
CA ARG A 134 21.83 -14.20 -14.57
C ARG A 134 21.57 -14.64 -16.02
N ARG A 135 20.76 -15.69 -16.23
CA ARG A 135 20.33 -16.12 -17.57
C ARG A 135 19.27 -15.13 -18.03
N THR A 136 19.72 -14.07 -18.68
CA THR A 136 18.88 -13.11 -19.40
C THR A 136 18.12 -13.82 -20.52
N ARG A 137 16.89 -14.24 -20.24
CA ARG A 137 15.85 -14.45 -21.26
C ARG A 137 14.77 -13.40 -21.07
N ARG A 138 14.27 -12.92 -22.20
CA ARG A 138 13.51 -11.69 -22.48
C ARG A 138 12.12 -11.56 -21.79
N SER A 139 11.89 -12.24 -20.66
CA SER A 139 10.67 -12.17 -19.84
C SER A 139 11.06 -12.38 -18.36
N GLU A 140 11.61 -11.36 -17.72
CA GLU A 140 12.12 -11.47 -16.34
C GLU A 140 10.96 -11.51 -15.32
N ARG A 141 10.89 -12.60 -14.54
CA ARG A 141 10.45 -12.52 -13.13
C ARG A 141 11.58 -11.83 -12.37
N LYS A 142 11.28 -10.66 -11.79
CA LYS A 142 12.24 -9.76 -11.13
C LYS A 142 12.55 -10.25 -9.70
N SER A 143 13.74 -9.97 -9.18
CA SER A 143 14.18 -10.48 -7.87
C SER A 143 13.66 -9.62 -6.70
N PHE A 144 13.68 -10.16 -5.48
CA PHE A 144 13.27 -9.46 -4.26
C PHE A 144 13.98 -8.12 -4.05
N VAL A 145 15.27 -8.00 -4.39
CA VAL A 145 16.04 -6.76 -4.23
C VAL A 145 15.80 -5.78 -5.37
N ASP A 146 15.40 -6.23 -6.57
CA ASP A 146 14.95 -5.31 -7.64
C ASP A 146 13.61 -4.61 -7.28
N VAL A 147 12.92 -5.11 -6.25
CA VAL A 147 11.67 -4.56 -5.72
C VAL A 147 11.87 -3.93 -4.32
N ALA A 148 12.79 -4.45 -3.52
CA ALA A 148 13.00 -4.06 -2.11
C ALA A 148 14.41 -3.52 -1.78
N GLY A 149 15.29 -3.32 -2.76
CA GLY A 149 16.72 -3.06 -2.56
C GLY A 149 17.12 -1.61 -2.33
N VAL A 150 18.08 -1.43 -1.41
CA VAL A 150 19.01 -0.32 -1.02
C VAL A 150 18.66 1.15 -1.34
N ASP A 151 18.15 1.46 -2.52
CA ASP A 151 17.74 2.80 -2.98
C ASP A 151 16.22 2.95 -3.10
N SER A 152 15.50 1.83 -3.09
CA SER A 152 14.07 1.78 -2.91
C SER A 152 13.81 2.35 -1.52
N ASN A 153 12.96 3.38 -1.41
CA ASN A 153 12.54 3.91 -0.11
C ASN A 153 11.83 2.86 0.77
N TRP A 154 11.79 1.59 0.34
CA TRP A 154 11.10 0.47 0.93
C TRP A 154 11.77 0.00 2.22
N PHE A 155 13.11 -0.07 2.29
CA PHE A 155 13.78 -0.67 3.47
C PHE A 155 15.23 -0.22 3.68
N ASP A 156 15.48 0.37 4.86
CA ASP A 156 16.79 0.35 5.55
C ASP A 156 16.90 -0.87 6.50
N GLY A 157 15.84 -1.69 6.60
CA GLY A 157 15.75 -2.90 7.43
C GLY A 157 16.70 -4.02 7.03
N VAL A 158 17.35 -3.88 5.88
CA VAL A 158 18.42 -4.74 5.36
C VAL A 158 19.62 -4.77 6.33
N ALA A 159 19.92 -3.67 7.03
CA ALA A 159 20.93 -3.65 8.09
C ALA A 159 20.45 -4.32 9.40
N TYR A 160 19.14 -4.38 9.65
CA TYR A 160 18.53 -5.03 10.83
C TYR A 160 18.44 -6.56 10.67
N LEU A 161 18.28 -7.05 9.43
CA LEU A 161 18.27 -8.48 9.08
C LEU A 161 19.60 -9.20 9.39
N GLN A 162 20.73 -8.48 9.39
CA GLN A 162 22.04 -9.06 9.73
C GLN A 162 22.09 -9.64 11.17
N GLN A 163 21.12 -9.32 12.02
CA GLN A 163 21.09 -9.72 13.42
C GLN A 163 20.13 -10.87 13.76
N LYS A 164 19.28 -11.33 12.84
CA LYS A 164 18.28 -12.38 13.13
C LYS A 164 18.54 -13.62 12.27
N GLN A 165 18.59 -14.77 12.93
CA GLN A 165 19.14 -16.02 12.39
C GLN A 165 18.13 -17.17 12.57
N PRO A 166 17.15 -17.30 11.66
CA PRO A 166 15.91 -18.02 11.91
C PRO A 166 15.98 -19.51 11.57
N ASP A 167 16.08 -20.43 12.54
CA ASP A 167 15.91 -21.89 12.33
C ASP A 167 14.43 -22.30 12.12
N GLU A 168 14.13 -23.58 11.84
CA GLU A 168 12.74 -24.03 11.64
C GLU A 168 11.86 -23.87 12.90
N VAL A 169 12.45 -24.04 14.08
CA VAL A 169 11.77 -23.85 15.38
C VAL A 169 11.42 -22.37 15.57
N PHE A 170 12.34 -21.48 15.23
CA PHE A 170 12.13 -20.04 15.21
C PHE A 170 11.07 -19.64 14.19
N VAL A 171 11.06 -20.20 12.98
CA VAL A 171 10.01 -19.91 11.98
C VAL A 171 8.63 -20.31 12.52
N ALA A 172 8.52 -21.50 13.14
CA ALA A 172 7.28 -21.94 13.76
C ALA A 172 6.85 -21.03 14.94
N SER A 173 7.80 -20.64 15.80
CA SER A 173 7.59 -19.67 16.90
C SER A 173 7.10 -18.32 16.37
N ALA A 174 7.77 -17.77 15.35
CA ALA A 174 7.42 -16.51 14.71
C ALA A 174 6.02 -16.55 14.08
N LYS A 175 5.64 -17.66 13.42
CA LYS A 175 4.30 -17.83 12.83
C LYS A 175 3.19 -18.02 13.87
N SER A 176 3.53 -18.38 15.11
CA SER A 176 2.57 -18.53 16.21
C SER A 176 2.19 -17.20 16.89
N LYS A 177 2.96 -16.12 16.61
CA LYS A 177 2.71 -14.77 17.14
C LYS A 177 1.32 -14.28 16.80
N SER A 178 0.77 -13.44 17.66
CA SER A 178 -0.55 -12.84 17.52
C SER A 178 -0.48 -11.48 16.80
N PHE A 179 -1.37 -11.28 15.82
CA PHE A 179 -1.41 -10.07 15.00
C PHE A 179 -2.76 -9.35 15.13
N GLY A 180 -2.71 -8.08 15.57
CA GLY A 180 -3.85 -7.19 15.56
C GLY A 180 -3.88 -6.36 14.28
N ILE A 181 -4.87 -6.59 13.42
CA ILE A 181 -5.11 -5.75 12.24
C ILE A 181 -6.16 -4.71 12.61
N LEU A 182 -5.77 -3.45 12.71
CA LEU A 182 -6.68 -2.38 13.12
C LEU A 182 -7.35 -1.80 11.89
N GLY A 183 -8.66 -2.00 11.76
CA GLY A 183 -9.48 -1.61 10.61
C GLY A 183 -9.66 -2.72 9.58
N GLY A 184 -10.91 -2.97 9.21
CA GLY A 184 -11.34 -3.88 8.15
C GLY A 184 -11.45 -3.20 6.78
N GLY A 185 -10.64 -2.17 6.53
CA GLY A 185 -10.48 -1.55 5.21
C GLY A 185 -9.76 -2.49 4.23
N ILE A 186 -9.70 -2.12 2.95
CA ILE A 186 -9.10 -2.99 1.91
C ILE A 186 -7.63 -3.34 2.19
N SER A 187 -6.86 -2.44 2.82
CA SER A 187 -5.49 -2.74 3.26
C SER A 187 -5.45 -3.78 4.38
N GLY A 188 -6.32 -3.67 5.39
CA GLY A 188 -6.42 -4.67 6.47
C GLY A 188 -6.88 -6.05 5.95
N LEU A 189 -7.86 -6.06 5.04
CA LEU A 189 -8.30 -7.29 4.35
C LEU A 189 -7.18 -7.92 3.54
N MET A 190 -6.46 -7.11 2.75
CA MET A 190 -5.30 -7.58 1.99
C MET A 190 -4.21 -8.16 2.91
N THR A 191 -3.87 -7.47 4.00
CA THR A 191 -2.92 -7.97 5.01
C THR A 191 -3.34 -9.32 5.57
N SER A 192 -4.63 -9.53 5.89
CA SER A 192 -5.11 -10.82 6.41
C SER A 192 -4.89 -11.96 5.41
N LEU A 193 -5.18 -11.71 4.12
CA LEU A 193 -4.98 -12.67 3.05
C LEU A 193 -3.50 -12.97 2.81
N LEU A 194 -2.64 -11.95 2.92
CA LEU A 194 -1.19 -12.10 2.79
C LEU A 194 -0.59 -12.93 3.94
N LEU A 195 -0.95 -12.66 5.19
CA LEU A 195 -0.51 -13.43 6.35
C LEU A 195 -0.95 -14.90 6.24
N ASP A 196 -2.22 -15.15 5.91
CA ASP A 196 -2.72 -16.51 5.70
C ASP A 196 -1.98 -17.24 4.57
N SER A 197 -1.59 -16.53 3.49
CA SER A 197 -0.89 -17.14 2.35
C SER A 197 0.50 -17.69 2.67
N VAL A 198 1.09 -17.26 3.80
CA VAL A 198 2.42 -17.71 4.28
C VAL A 198 2.34 -18.54 5.56
N GLY A 199 1.12 -18.95 5.97
CA GLY A 199 0.88 -19.82 7.12
C GLY A 199 0.81 -19.10 8.46
N ILE A 200 0.60 -17.78 8.48
CA ILE A 200 0.36 -17.01 9.70
C ILE A 200 -1.15 -16.85 9.85
N HIS A 201 -1.74 -17.60 10.78
CA HIS A 201 -3.20 -17.66 10.95
C HIS A 201 -3.70 -16.97 12.23
N ASN A 202 -2.82 -16.68 13.18
CA ASN A 202 -3.17 -16.07 14.46
C ASN A 202 -3.28 -14.54 14.34
N TRP A 203 -4.22 -14.09 13.50
CA TRP A 203 -4.53 -12.68 13.31
C TRP A 203 -6.00 -12.42 13.58
N LYS A 204 -6.31 -11.18 13.98
CA LYS A 204 -7.67 -10.70 14.22
C LYS A 204 -7.83 -9.29 13.66
N ILE A 205 -8.94 -9.04 12.99
CA ILE A 205 -9.32 -7.70 12.52
C ILE A 205 -10.23 -7.05 13.55
N LEU A 206 -9.87 -5.86 14.00
CA LEU A 206 -10.72 -5.02 14.84
C LEU A 206 -11.35 -3.93 13.97
N GLU A 207 -12.65 -4.02 13.70
CA GLU A 207 -13.37 -3.12 12.79
C GLU A 207 -14.39 -2.29 13.55
N SER A 208 -14.33 -0.97 13.38
CA SER A 208 -15.19 -0.04 14.12
C SER A 208 -16.63 -0.01 13.62
N SER A 209 -16.88 -0.28 12.35
CA SER A 209 -18.23 -0.32 11.79
C SER A 209 -18.83 -1.73 11.83
N GLN A 210 -20.00 -1.90 11.23
CA GLN A 210 -20.68 -3.19 11.05
C GLN A 210 -20.43 -3.81 9.67
N ARG A 211 -19.41 -3.31 8.94
CA ARG A 211 -19.04 -3.81 7.62
C ARG A 211 -17.54 -3.73 7.40
N ILE A 212 -17.04 -4.52 6.47
CA ILE A 212 -15.67 -4.39 5.97
C ILE A 212 -15.62 -3.51 4.70
N GLY A 213 -14.42 -3.22 4.22
CA GLY A 213 -14.15 -2.48 3.00
C GLY A 213 -13.77 -1.01 3.18
N GLY A 214 -13.88 -0.45 4.39
CA GLY A 214 -13.49 0.94 4.66
C GLY A 214 -14.20 1.91 3.72
N ARG A 215 -13.46 2.74 2.98
CA ARG A 215 -14.04 3.71 2.04
C ARG A 215 -14.59 3.12 0.73
N ILE A 216 -14.45 1.81 0.51
CA ILE A 216 -15.12 1.12 -0.61
C ILE A 216 -16.61 0.99 -0.28
N ARG A 217 -17.42 1.89 -0.86
CA ARG A 217 -18.86 1.98 -0.59
C ARG A 217 -19.66 2.18 -1.88
N THR A 218 -20.31 1.12 -2.31
CA THR A 218 -21.40 1.14 -3.27
C THR A 218 -22.72 1.28 -2.51
N VAL A 219 -23.64 2.09 -3.02
CA VAL A 219 -25.01 2.16 -2.51
C VAL A 219 -25.99 1.58 -3.53
N TYR A 220 -26.92 0.75 -3.05
CA TYR A 220 -28.02 0.20 -3.85
C TYR A 220 -29.29 0.92 -3.43
N LEU A 221 -29.93 1.65 -4.35
CA LEU A 221 -31.09 2.47 -4.03
C LEU A 221 -32.38 1.65 -4.09
N ASN A 222 -33.37 2.03 -3.27
CA ASN A 222 -34.67 1.36 -3.20
C ASN A 222 -34.58 -0.15 -2.84
N GLY A 223 -33.55 -0.56 -2.09
CA GLY A 223 -33.40 -1.95 -1.63
C GLY A 223 -33.05 -2.95 -2.72
N THR A 224 -32.57 -2.49 -3.87
CA THR A 224 -32.24 -3.36 -5.01
C THR A 224 -30.98 -4.17 -4.78
N SER A 225 -30.90 -5.31 -5.46
CA SER A 225 -29.72 -6.14 -5.57
C SER A 225 -28.66 -5.57 -6.54
N PRO A 226 -27.40 -6.05 -6.49
CA PRO A 226 -26.37 -5.64 -7.45
C PRO A 226 -26.72 -5.88 -8.92
N ASP A 227 -27.42 -6.97 -9.22
CA ASP A 227 -27.76 -7.35 -10.61
C ASP A 227 -28.86 -6.47 -11.22
N GLU A 228 -29.65 -5.79 -10.39
CA GLU A 228 -30.67 -4.84 -10.82
C GLU A 228 -30.10 -3.49 -11.27
N GLY A 229 -28.80 -3.23 -11.05
CA GLY A 229 -28.07 -2.10 -11.65
C GLY A 229 -28.49 -0.69 -11.18
N GLN A 230 -29.31 -0.61 -10.14
CA GLN A 230 -29.76 0.63 -9.50
C GLN A 230 -28.83 1.03 -8.34
N TYR A 231 -27.54 1.02 -8.62
CA TYR A 231 -26.49 1.37 -7.67
C TYR A 231 -25.63 2.53 -8.18
N HIS A 232 -24.87 3.14 -7.28
CA HIS A 232 -23.71 3.94 -7.66
C HIS A 232 -22.67 3.94 -6.55
N GLU A 233 -21.46 4.36 -6.90
CA GLU A 233 -20.32 4.45 -5.99
C GLU A 233 -20.33 5.75 -5.19
N LEU A 234 -20.38 5.62 -3.86
CA LEU A 234 -20.13 6.69 -2.91
C LEU A 234 -18.66 6.70 -2.43
N GLY A 235 -17.91 5.64 -2.71
CA GLY A 235 -16.46 5.51 -2.53
C GLY A 235 -15.67 5.63 -3.85
N PRO A 236 -14.55 4.89 -4.03
CA PRO A 236 -13.85 4.81 -5.32
C PRO A 236 -14.78 4.29 -6.42
N MET A 237 -14.50 4.61 -7.69
CA MET A 237 -15.47 4.39 -8.78
C MET A 237 -14.99 3.48 -9.92
N ARG A 238 -13.68 3.49 -10.20
CA ARG A 238 -13.11 2.97 -11.44
C ARG A 238 -11.60 2.86 -11.34
N PHE A 239 -11.01 2.15 -12.30
CA PHE A 239 -9.58 1.89 -12.40
C PHE A 239 -9.09 2.22 -13.82
N PRO A 240 -7.97 2.93 -13.99
CA PRO A 240 -7.35 3.08 -15.29
C PRO A 240 -6.77 1.72 -15.71
N TYR A 241 -7.02 1.31 -16.95
CA TYR A 241 -6.66 -0.03 -17.43
C TYR A 241 -5.48 0.03 -18.42
N GLU A 242 -5.60 0.85 -19.45
CA GLU A 242 -4.55 1.10 -20.43
C GLU A 242 -4.63 2.54 -20.97
N ILE A 243 -3.51 3.00 -21.50
CA ILE A 243 -3.34 4.29 -22.16
C ILE A 243 -2.80 4.04 -23.57
N THR A 244 -3.38 4.73 -24.56
CA THR A 244 -2.94 4.70 -25.95
C THR A 244 -2.36 6.05 -26.32
N ASP A 245 -1.11 6.08 -26.75
CA ASP A 245 -0.46 7.29 -27.25
C ASP A 245 -1.12 7.69 -28.57
N SER A 246 -1.63 8.92 -28.65
CA SER A 246 -2.38 9.40 -29.81
C SER A 246 -1.53 9.60 -31.06
N GLU A 247 -0.21 9.73 -30.92
CA GLU A 247 0.69 9.99 -32.03
C GLU A 247 1.35 8.70 -32.55
N THR A 248 1.74 7.79 -31.66
CA THR A 248 2.38 6.51 -32.05
C THR A 248 1.38 5.37 -32.18
N ASN A 249 0.19 5.51 -31.61
CA ASN A 249 -0.84 4.47 -31.48
C ASN A 249 -0.37 3.24 -30.65
N GLU A 250 0.74 3.36 -29.90
CA GLU A 250 1.18 2.35 -28.96
C GLU A 250 0.28 2.36 -27.72
N THR A 251 -0.10 1.17 -27.23
CA THR A 251 -0.93 1.01 -26.03
C THR A 251 -0.13 0.36 -24.91
N PHE A 252 -0.19 0.95 -23.72
CA PHE A 252 0.51 0.46 -22.53
C PHE A 252 -0.49 0.24 -21.39
N PRO A 253 -0.31 -0.82 -20.59
CA PRO A 253 -1.12 -1.02 -19.40
C PRO A 253 -0.66 -0.11 -18.26
N PHE A 254 -1.59 0.22 -17.35
CA PHE A 254 -1.22 0.70 -16.02
C PHE A 254 -0.78 -0.49 -15.16
N ASN A 255 0.53 -0.70 -15.05
CA ASN A 255 1.11 -1.91 -14.46
C ASN A 255 0.86 -2.01 -12.96
N ASP A 256 0.91 -0.89 -12.25
CA ASP A 256 0.62 -0.80 -10.82
C ASP A 256 -0.82 -1.25 -10.50
N GLN A 257 -1.79 -0.86 -11.34
CA GLN A 257 -3.20 -1.23 -11.16
C GLN A 257 -3.45 -2.74 -11.35
N ARG A 258 -2.52 -3.49 -11.95
CA ARG A 258 -2.65 -4.95 -12.16
C ARG A 258 -2.81 -5.74 -10.87
N MET A 259 -2.30 -5.22 -9.74
CA MET A 259 -2.48 -5.82 -8.42
C MET A 259 -3.97 -5.92 -8.03
N ILE A 260 -4.82 -4.99 -8.48
CA ILE A 260 -6.26 -4.99 -8.21
C ILE A 260 -6.95 -6.16 -8.94
N PHE A 261 -6.58 -6.39 -10.20
CA PHE A 261 -7.13 -7.48 -11.01
C PHE A 261 -6.66 -8.85 -10.51
N GLN A 262 -5.38 -8.94 -10.10
CA GLN A 262 -4.85 -10.14 -9.48
C GLN A 262 -5.56 -10.45 -8.15
N LEU A 263 -5.88 -9.44 -7.34
CA LEU A 263 -6.63 -9.65 -6.10
C LEU A 263 -8.02 -10.22 -6.39
N ALA A 264 -8.72 -9.67 -7.37
CA ALA A 264 -10.03 -10.17 -7.76
C ALA A 264 -9.97 -11.64 -8.23
N GLU A 265 -8.97 -12.01 -9.04
CA GLU A 265 -8.74 -13.40 -9.45
C GLU A 265 -8.53 -14.31 -8.24
N ALA A 266 -7.63 -13.94 -7.33
CA ALA A 266 -7.36 -14.71 -6.11
C ALA A 266 -8.60 -14.89 -5.21
N LEU A 267 -9.44 -13.86 -5.10
CA LEU A 267 -10.70 -13.94 -4.34
C LEU A 267 -11.72 -14.83 -5.03
N ASN A 268 -11.84 -14.73 -6.36
CA ASN A 268 -12.76 -15.56 -7.15
C ASN A 268 -12.38 -17.05 -7.07
N GLU A 269 -11.09 -17.36 -7.16
CA GLU A 269 -10.56 -18.72 -6.99
C GLU A 269 -10.89 -19.28 -5.60
N ARG A 270 -10.62 -18.50 -4.54
CA ARG A 270 -10.86 -18.91 -3.14
C ARG A 270 -12.33 -19.12 -2.81
N ASN A 271 -13.21 -18.37 -3.44
CA ASN A 271 -14.65 -18.51 -3.29
C ASN A 271 -15.25 -19.59 -4.21
N GLY A 272 -14.41 -20.38 -4.91
CA GLY A 272 -14.85 -21.49 -5.76
C GLY A 272 -15.78 -21.05 -6.89
N GLY A 273 -15.66 -19.81 -7.37
CA GLY A 273 -16.53 -19.26 -8.40
C GLY A 273 -17.97 -19.00 -7.95
N ASN A 274 -18.22 -18.83 -6.64
CA ASN A 274 -19.52 -18.40 -6.14
C ASN A 274 -19.97 -17.11 -6.85
N LYS A 275 -21.05 -17.19 -7.63
CA LYS A 275 -21.58 -16.08 -8.44
C LYS A 275 -21.97 -14.87 -7.59
N ASP A 276 -22.48 -15.13 -6.38
CA ASP A 276 -22.90 -14.08 -5.45
C ASP A 276 -21.71 -13.37 -4.80
N LEU A 277 -20.47 -13.85 -4.99
CA LEU A 277 -19.23 -13.24 -4.50
C LEU A 277 -18.22 -12.94 -5.62
N LEU A 278 -18.61 -13.16 -6.87
CA LEU A 278 -17.76 -12.89 -8.03
C LEU A 278 -17.42 -11.39 -8.12
N VAL A 279 -16.13 -11.11 -8.25
CA VAL A 279 -15.57 -9.80 -8.57
C VAL A 279 -15.23 -9.79 -10.05
N ASP A 280 -16.13 -9.22 -10.85
CA ASP A 280 -16.02 -9.19 -12.31
C ASP A 280 -15.89 -7.75 -12.81
N PHE A 281 -15.03 -7.54 -13.81
CA PHE A 281 -14.74 -6.20 -14.32
C PHE A 281 -15.51 -5.93 -15.61
N ILE A 282 -16.11 -4.75 -15.68
CA ILE A 282 -16.79 -4.22 -16.86
C ILE A 282 -16.15 -2.91 -17.27
N GLU A 283 -16.35 -2.53 -18.52
CA GLU A 283 -15.87 -1.25 -19.03
C GLU A 283 -16.53 -0.07 -18.30
N TRP A 284 -15.73 0.95 -18.01
CA TRP A 284 -16.21 2.24 -17.54
C TRP A 284 -16.03 3.27 -18.65
N ILE A 285 -17.13 3.88 -19.06
CA ILE A 285 -17.12 4.95 -20.06
C ILE A 285 -16.79 6.25 -19.34
N GLN A 286 -15.52 6.68 -19.44
CA GLN A 286 -15.03 7.88 -18.76
C GLN A 286 -15.54 9.17 -19.39
N THR A 287 -15.59 9.21 -20.72
CA THR A 287 -16.01 10.37 -21.51
C THR A 287 -17.05 9.93 -22.53
N SER A 288 -18.06 10.76 -22.76
CA SER A 288 -19.10 10.51 -23.75
C SER A 288 -19.42 11.81 -24.50
N PRO A 289 -19.59 11.78 -25.84
CA PRO A 289 -19.79 12.98 -26.66
C PRO A 289 -20.97 13.86 -26.22
N ASN A 290 -22.07 13.22 -25.81
CA ASN A 290 -23.35 13.87 -25.57
C ASN A 290 -23.57 14.29 -24.12
N THR A 291 -22.63 14.03 -23.20
CA THR A 291 -22.78 14.51 -21.81
C THR A 291 -22.86 16.05 -21.81
N PRO A 292 -23.79 16.65 -21.05
CA PRO A 292 -23.85 18.09 -20.85
C PRO A 292 -22.51 18.60 -20.32
N ALA A 293 -22.02 19.74 -20.79
CA ALA A 293 -20.77 20.33 -20.33
C ALA A 293 -20.99 21.76 -19.88
N ASP A 294 -20.33 22.15 -18.79
CA ASP A 294 -20.48 23.48 -18.20
C ASP A 294 -20.23 24.57 -19.25
N SER A 295 -21.22 25.46 -19.40
CA SER A 295 -21.19 26.54 -20.37
C SER A 295 -22.07 27.68 -19.83
N PRO A 296 -21.69 28.95 -20.02
CA PRO A 296 -22.60 30.07 -19.75
C PRO A 296 -23.70 30.19 -20.80
N PHE A 297 -23.55 29.50 -21.94
CA PHE A 297 -24.53 29.49 -23.02
C PHE A 297 -25.52 28.33 -22.85
N ARG A 298 -26.70 28.47 -23.44
CA ARG A 298 -27.78 27.47 -23.39
C ARG A 298 -28.28 27.20 -24.80
N ARG A 299 -28.77 25.98 -25.02
CA ARG A 299 -29.51 25.63 -26.24
C ARG A 299 -30.79 26.47 -26.36
N SER A 300 -31.43 26.42 -27.53
CA SER A 300 -32.70 27.13 -27.78
C SER A 300 -33.85 26.68 -26.87
N ASP A 301 -33.80 25.44 -26.36
CA ASP A 301 -34.74 24.91 -25.36
C ASP A 301 -34.38 25.26 -23.91
N GLY A 302 -33.29 26.02 -23.70
CA GLY A 302 -32.81 26.45 -22.39
C GLY A 302 -31.89 25.44 -21.68
N THR A 303 -31.60 24.29 -22.29
CA THR A 303 -30.73 23.25 -21.67
C THR A 303 -29.24 23.50 -21.88
N ILE A 304 -28.40 22.84 -21.08
CA ILE A 304 -26.94 22.91 -21.17
C ILE A 304 -26.44 22.13 -22.42
N PRO A 305 -25.62 22.74 -23.30
CA PRO A 305 -25.08 22.07 -24.48
C PRO A 305 -24.16 20.89 -24.11
N SER A 306 -24.02 19.94 -25.02
CA SER A 306 -23.14 18.78 -24.88
C SER A 306 -21.69 19.14 -25.16
N ARG A 307 -20.76 18.26 -24.76
CA ARG A 307 -19.33 18.39 -25.08
C ARG A 307 -19.09 18.56 -26.60
N THR A 308 -19.79 17.77 -27.42
CA THR A 308 -19.65 17.83 -28.88
C THR A 308 -20.21 19.11 -29.47
N GLU A 309 -21.31 19.64 -28.93
CA GLU A 309 -21.86 20.93 -29.37
C GLU A 309 -20.91 22.08 -29.00
N ILE A 310 -20.38 22.10 -27.78
CA ILE A 310 -19.39 23.12 -27.37
C ILE A 310 -18.14 23.08 -28.25
N ALA A 311 -17.68 21.88 -28.62
CA ALA A 311 -16.49 21.72 -29.44
C ALA A 311 -16.68 22.18 -30.91
N ASN A 312 -17.89 22.03 -31.45
CA ASN A 312 -18.15 22.20 -32.89
C ASN A 312 -18.99 23.43 -33.25
N ASP A 313 -19.75 24.00 -32.31
CA ASP A 313 -20.62 25.15 -32.54
C ASP A 313 -20.02 26.42 -31.92
N PRO A 314 -19.65 27.42 -32.74
CA PRO A 314 -19.16 28.72 -32.26
C PRO A 314 -20.12 29.43 -31.28
N ALA A 315 -21.42 29.15 -31.33
CA ALA A 315 -22.41 29.75 -30.44
C ALA A 315 -22.22 29.37 -28.96
N TYR A 316 -21.56 28.24 -28.67
CA TYR A 316 -21.32 27.76 -27.32
C TYR A 316 -19.86 27.89 -26.85
N LYS A 317 -19.00 28.51 -27.67
CA LYS A 317 -17.57 28.65 -27.38
C LYS A 317 -17.35 29.70 -26.29
N ASN A 318 -16.81 29.30 -25.15
CA ASN A 318 -16.42 30.18 -24.04
C ASN A 318 -14.91 30.03 -23.74
N PRO A 319 -14.01 30.69 -24.48
CA PRO A 319 -12.58 30.55 -24.24
C PRO A 319 -12.19 31.19 -22.91
N THR A 320 -11.26 30.56 -22.19
CA THR A 320 -10.67 31.16 -20.98
C THR A 320 -10.01 32.48 -21.32
N THR A 321 -10.31 33.52 -20.54
CA THR A 321 -9.70 34.84 -20.67
C THR A 321 -8.87 35.13 -19.42
N TYR A 322 -7.63 35.55 -19.63
CA TYR A 322 -6.70 35.93 -18.55
C TYR A 322 -6.59 37.44 -18.45
N GLY A 323 -6.42 37.98 -17.24
CA GLY A 323 -6.22 39.41 -17.02
C GLY A 323 -4.95 39.92 -17.73
N ASN A 324 -3.91 39.09 -17.77
CA ASN A 324 -2.70 39.31 -18.56
C ASN A 324 -2.36 38.05 -19.36
N ALA A 325 -2.80 38.00 -20.62
CA ALA A 325 -2.65 36.82 -21.48
C ALA A 325 -1.18 36.41 -21.71
N THR A 326 -0.28 37.37 -21.91
CA THR A 326 1.15 37.07 -22.12
C THR A 326 1.78 36.46 -20.87
N ALA A 327 1.53 37.05 -19.69
CA ALA A 327 2.06 36.50 -18.45
C ALA A 327 1.45 35.12 -18.11
N ALA A 328 0.18 34.90 -18.42
CA ALA A 328 -0.46 33.60 -18.25
C ALA A 328 0.15 32.54 -19.18
N GLU A 329 0.40 32.87 -20.44
CA GLU A 329 1.07 31.97 -21.40
C GLU A 329 2.49 31.60 -20.94
N GLU A 330 3.27 32.59 -20.49
CA GLU A 330 4.60 32.36 -19.91
C GLU A 330 4.56 31.49 -18.65
N ALA A 331 3.57 31.70 -17.77
CA ALA A 331 3.40 30.91 -16.56
C ALA A 331 3.02 29.45 -16.86
N ILE A 332 2.08 29.23 -17.80
CA ILE A 332 1.68 27.90 -18.26
C ILE A 332 2.89 27.18 -18.87
N ALA A 333 3.62 27.83 -19.78
CA ALA A 333 4.81 27.27 -20.40
C ALA A 333 5.87 26.89 -19.36
N ALA A 334 6.06 27.70 -18.32
CA ALA A 334 7.00 27.42 -17.25
C ALA A 334 6.59 26.23 -16.37
N LEU A 335 5.29 26.02 -16.15
CA LEU A 335 4.78 24.83 -15.48
C LEU A 335 4.93 23.58 -16.35
N ASP A 336 4.59 23.67 -17.63
CA ASP A 336 4.73 22.57 -18.60
C ASP A 336 6.19 22.14 -18.74
N GLU A 337 7.12 23.09 -18.82
CA GLU A 337 8.57 22.83 -18.82
C GLU A 337 9.02 22.13 -17.53
N PHE A 338 8.57 22.61 -16.37
CA PHE A 338 8.94 22.00 -15.09
C PHE A 338 8.39 20.57 -14.94
N LYS A 339 7.13 20.37 -15.30
CA LYS A 339 6.46 19.07 -15.21
C LYS A 339 6.99 18.08 -16.24
N GLY A 340 7.38 18.56 -17.42
CA GLY A 340 8.03 17.78 -18.47
C GLY A 340 7.27 16.50 -18.84
N LEU A 341 5.93 16.54 -18.88
CA LEU A 341 5.06 15.39 -19.16
C LEU A 341 5.07 15.01 -20.66
N ASP A 342 6.25 14.67 -21.16
CA ASP A 342 6.39 14.08 -22.49
C ASP A 342 5.91 12.62 -22.52
N LYS A 343 5.87 12.04 -23.72
CA LYS A 343 5.38 10.67 -23.96
C LYS A 343 6.17 9.61 -23.19
N GLU A 344 7.49 9.79 -23.07
CA GLU A 344 8.33 8.82 -22.36
C GLU A 344 8.08 8.88 -20.86
N ARG A 345 7.87 10.08 -20.31
CA ARG A 345 7.44 10.26 -18.92
C ARG A 345 6.05 9.66 -18.71
N VAL A 346 5.06 9.97 -19.54
CA VAL A 346 3.70 9.36 -19.47
C VAL A 346 3.78 7.83 -19.50
N LYS A 347 4.53 7.26 -20.44
CA LYS A 347 4.77 5.81 -20.53
C LYS A 347 5.45 5.26 -19.27
N MET A 348 6.41 5.97 -18.71
CA MET A 348 7.07 5.58 -17.46
C MET A 348 6.10 5.58 -16.28
N TYR A 349 5.25 6.58 -16.14
CA TYR A 349 4.23 6.61 -15.08
C TYR A 349 3.25 5.42 -15.20
N ALA A 350 2.77 5.13 -16.41
CA ALA A 350 1.87 4.01 -16.66
C ALA A 350 2.54 2.63 -16.44
N THR A 351 3.77 2.46 -16.91
CA THR A 351 4.43 1.14 -16.91
C THR A 351 5.30 0.89 -15.68
N ASN A 352 5.73 1.93 -14.96
CA ASN A 352 6.55 1.84 -13.77
C ASN A 352 6.46 3.09 -12.87
N ILE A 353 5.40 3.16 -12.07
CA ILE A 353 5.15 4.29 -11.17
C ILE A 353 6.23 4.48 -10.08
N PHE A 354 6.95 3.42 -9.72
CA PHE A 354 8.03 3.48 -8.71
C PHE A 354 9.26 4.20 -9.25
N LYS A 355 9.66 3.86 -10.48
CA LYS A 355 10.72 4.59 -11.18
C LYS A 355 10.33 6.04 -11.41
N ALA A 356 9.07 6.29 -11.79
CA ALA A 356 8.56 7.65 -11.94
C ALA A 356 8.65 8.43 -10.62
N TYR A 357 8.30 7.81 -9.49
CA TYR A 357 8.40 8.44 -8.17
C TYR A 357 9.83 8.76 -7.77
N LYS A 358 10.78 7.85 -8.03
CA LYS A 358 12.21 8.09 -7.80
C LYS A 358 12.69 9.29 -8.63
N GLN A 359 12.39 9.31 -9.92
CA GLN A 359 12.77 10.42 -10.80
C GLN A 359 12.13 11.74 -10.37
N ALA A 360 10.85 11.74 -9.98
CA ALA A 360 10.16 12.94 -9.51
C ALA A 360 10.80 13.54 -8.24
N LYS A 361 11.33 12.68 -7.35
CA LYS A 361 12.10 13.14 -6.19
C LYS A 361 13.41 13.80 -6.62
N ASP A 362 14.15 13.18 -7.53
CA ASP A 362 15.43 13.69 -8.02
C ASP A 362 15.25 15.01 -8.82
N ASP A 363 14.13 15.14 -9.54
CA ASP A 363 13.75 16.32 -10.32
C ASP A 363 13.17 17.46 -9.44
N GLY A 364 12.98 17.25 -8.14
CA GLY A 364 12.48 18.27 -7.20
C GLY A 364 10.96 18.52 -7.29
N MET A 365 10.17 17.58 -7.81
CA MET A 365 8.71 17.75 -8.00
C MET A 365 7.92 17.86 -6.68
N PHE A 366 8.55 17.52 -5.55
CA PHE A 366 7.95 17.65 -4.21
C PHE A 366 8.28 18.96 -3.49
N ASP A 367 9.17 19.78 -4.07
CA ASP A 367 9.68 21.00 -3.41
C ASP A 367 8.72 22.18 -3.52
N TYR A 368 7.83 22.15 -4.52
CA TYR A 368 6.89 23.23 -4.82
C TYR A 368 5.52 22.65 -5.21
N SER A 369 4.46 23.38 -4.86
CA SER A 369 3.22 23.37 -5.65
C SER A 369 3.38 24.30 -6.86
N GLU A 370 2.48 24.20 -7.85
CA GLU A 370 2.45 25.13 -8.99
C GLU A 370 2.41 26.59 -8.54
N VAL A 371 1.52 26.90 -7.59
CA VAL A 371 1.38 28.23 -6.99
C VAL A 371 2.69 28.70 -6.34
N ALA A 372 3.32 27.84 -5.54
CA ALA A 372 4.58 28.17 -4.88
C ALA A 372 5.72 28.35 -5.90
N TYR A 373 5.72 27.56 -6.98
CA TYR A 373 6.70 27.64 -8.05
C TYR A 373 6.59 28.97 -8.80
N LEU A 374 5.40 29.29 -9.32
CA LEU A 374 5.13 30.54 -10.03
C LEU A 374 5.40 31.76 -9.14
N ARG A 375 4.89 31.75 -7.90
CA ARG A 375 4.97 32.92 -7.02
C ARG A 375 6.34 33.10 -6.39
N ASN A 376 6.90 32.04 -5.81
CA ASN A 376 8.08 32.14 -4.96
C ASN A 376 9.38 31.93 -5.73
N LYS A 377 9.37 31.08 -6.77
CA LYS A 377 10.56 30.84 -7.61
C LYS A 377 10.60 31.80 -8.80
N LEU A 378 9.54 31.86 -9.60
CA LEU A 378 9.52 32.62 -10.86
C LEU A 378 9.03 34.07 -10.71
N LYS A 379 8.45 34.43 -9.56
CA LYS A 379 8.03 35.79 -9.20
C LYS A 379 6.89 36.37 -10.06
N PHE A 380 6.01 35.52 -10.61
CA PHE A 380 4.75 35.99 -11.20
C PHE A 380 3.90 36.77 -10.19
N ASP A 381 3.06 37.68 -10.67
CA ASP A 381 2.14 38.43 -9.82
C ASP A 381 1.01 37.54 -9.29
N LEU A 382 0.29 38.05 -8.28
CA LEU A 382 -0.73 37.27 -7.58
C LEU A 382 -1.90 36.88 -8.49
N ASN A 383 -2.33 37.76 -9.39
CA ASN A 383 -3.48 37.50 -10.25
C ASN A 383 -3.15 36.46 -11.30
N THR A 384 -2.02 36.63 -12.01
CA THR A 384 -1.56 35.63 -12.99
C THR A 384 -1.32 34.27 -12.34
N THR A 385 -0.74 34.24 -11.13
CA THR A 385 -0.53 32.98 -10.40
C THR A 385 -1.84 32.28 -10.05
N ASP A 386 -2.86 33.03 -9.61
CA ASP A 386 -4.16 32.47 -9.25
C ASP A 386 -4.93 31.99 -10.48
N GLU A 387 -4.91 32.76 -11.57
CA GLU A 387 -5.57 32.40 -12.83
C GLU A 387 -5.00 31.12 -13.46
N VAL A 388 -3.69 30.88 -13.32
CA VAL A 388 -3.01 29.71 -13.91
C VAL A 388 -2.95 28.52 -12.95
N GLY A 389 -2.42 28.72 -11.73
CA GLY A 389 -2.13 27.63 -10.79
C GLY A 389 -3.19 27.42 -9.70
N GLN A 390 -4.19 28.30 -9.59
CA GLN A 390 -5.24 28.31 -8.57
C GLN A 390 -4.71 28.33 -7.13
N SER A 391 -4.77 29.49 -6.47
CA SER A 391 -4.08 29.74 -5.18
C SER A 391 -4.47 28.81 -4.02
N HIS A 392 -5.58 28.08 -4.13
CA HIS A 392 -6.02 27.10 -3.14
C HIS A 392 -5.35 25.72 -3.29
N ILE A 393 -4.65 25.45 -4.39
CA ILE A 393 -3.98 24.16 -4.65
C ILE A 393 -2.52 24.21 -4.17
N TYR A 394 -2.20 23.36 -3.20
CA TYR A 394 -0.87 23.27 -2.57
C TYR A 394 -0.23 21.87 -2.67
N TRP A 395 -0.70 21.05 -3.61
CA TRP A 395 -0.19 19.70 -3.83
C TRP A 395 1.21 19.76 -4.47
N PRO A 396 2.08 18.78 -4.22
CA PRO A 396 3.31 18.65 -4.99
C PRO A 396 2.98 18.47 -6.49
N MET A 397 3.90 18.86 -7.37
CA MET A 397 3.79 18.61 -8.82
C MET A 397 4.09 17.15 -9.17
N TRP A 398 3.55 16.21 -8.38
CA TRP A 398 3.67 14.76 -8.59
C TRP A 398 2.50 14.29 -9.46
N GLU A 399 2.74 14.15 -10.76
CA GLU A 399 1.72 14.12 -11.81
C GLU A 399 1.06 12.74 -12.06
N TYR A 400 1.09 11.84 -11.09
CA TYR A 400 0.57 10.48 -11.30
C TYR A 400 -0.94 10.45 -11.55
N GLU A 401 -1.72 11.30 -10.86
CA GLU A 401 -3.16 11.41 -11.11
C GLU A 401 -3.43 11.96 -12.51
N THR A 402 -2.68 12.98 -12.94
CA THR A 402 -2.76 13.51 -14.31
C THR A 402 -2.58 12.40 -15.33
N VAL A 403 -1.54 11.57 -15.19
CA VAL A 403 -1.30 10.45 -16.11
C VAL A 403 -2.39 9.37 -16.02
N TYR A 404 -2.90 9.04 -14.83
CA TYR A 404 -4.01 8.11 -14.71
C TYR A 404 -5.26 8.64 -15.43
N PHE A 405 -5.54 9.95 -15.35
CA PHE A 405 -6.66 10.56 -16.05
C PHE A 405 -6.49 10.66 -17.57
N LEU A 406 -5.29 10.42 -18.10
CA LEU A 406 -5.04 10.23 -19.54
C LEU A 406 -5.38 8.82 -20.05
N ALA A 407 -5.77 7.89 -19.18
CA ALA A 407 -6.13 6.52 -19.59
C ALA A 407 -7.21 6.53 -20.67
N THR A 408 -6.95 5.78 -21.74
CA THR A 408 -7.87 5.62 -22.89
C THR A 408 -8.90 4.54 -22.63
N LYS A 409 -8.66 3.66 -21.65
CA LYS A 409 -9.63 2.68 -21.18
C LYS A 409 -9.68 2.61 -19.66
N TRP A 410 -10.91 2.51 -19.17
CA TRP A 410 -11.22 2.38 -17.75
C TRP A 410 -12.07 1.14 -17.52
N VAL A 411 -11.96 0.59 -16.32
CA VAL A 411 -12.82 -0.50 -15.87
C VAL A 411 -13.40 -0.21 -14.50
N THR A 412 -14.53 -0.82 -14.19
CA THR A 412 -15.18 -0.82 -12.87
C THR A 412 -15.65 -2.24 -12.54
N ILE A 413 -16.22 -2.45 -11.35
CA ILE A 413 -16.70 -3.77 -10.92
C ILE A 413 -18.20 -3.88 -11.18
N LYS A 414 -18.61 -4.97 -11.84
CA LYS A 414 -20.02 -5.28 -12.07
C LYS A 414 -20.74 -5.49 -10.73
N GLY A 415 -21.86 -4.79 -10.54
CA GLY A 415 -22.58 -4.79 -9.26
C GLY A 415 -21.95 -3.87 -8.20
N GLY A 416 -20.88 -3.15 -8.54
CA GLY A 416 -20.24 -2.11 -7.74
C GLY A 416 -18.98 -2.55 -7.00
N LEU A 417 -18.15 -1.59 -6.59
CA LEU A 417 -16.85 -1.88 -5.98
C LEU A 417 -16.96 -2.55 -4.61
N SER A 418 -18.08 -2.42 -3.88
CA SER A 418 -18.33 -3.16 -2.63
C SER A 418 -18.36 -4.68 -2.79
N ARG A 419 -18.43 -5.19 -4.03
CA ARG A 419 -18.26 -6.62 -4.34
C ARG A 419 -16.88 -7.15 -3.96
N MET A 420 -15.84 -6.33 -4.05
CA MET A 420 -14.48 -6.71 -3.68
C MET A 420 -14.32 -7.00 -2.18
N PRO A 421 -14.67 -6.09 -1.24
CA PRO A 421 -14.65 -6.44 0.18
C PRO A 421 -15.67 -7.53 0.53
N ALA A 422 -16.84 -7.60 -0.12
CA ALA A 422 -17.79 -8.70 0.11
C ALA A 422 -17.16 -10.09 -0.18
N ALA A 423 -16.32 -10.20 -1.21
CA ALA A 423 -15.62 -11.43 -1.54
C ALA A 423 -14.59 -11.88 -0.47
N PHE A 424 -14.19 -11.00 0.46
CA PHE A 424 -13.40 -11.38 1.63
C PHE A 424 -14.25 -11.94 2.77
N GLU A 425 -15.54 -11.63 2.87
CA GLU A 425 -16.37 -11.95 4.04
C GLU A 425 -16.27 -13.43 4.45
N PRO A 426 -16.40 -14.43 3.55
CA PRO A 426 -16.29 -15.83 3.95
C PRO A 426 -14.90 -16.22 4.46
N LEU A 427 -13.86 -15.51 4.02
CA LEU A 427 -12.46 -15.77 4.36
C LEU A 427 -12.10 -15.21 5.74
N VAL A 428 -12.80 -14.16 6.19
CA VAL A 428 -12.46 -13.43 7.43
C VAL A 428 -13.52 -13.50 8.51
N LYS A 429 -14.73 -14.02 8.23
CA LYS A 429 -15.91 -13.96 9.12
C LYS A 429 -15.66 -14.34 10.59
N ASP A 430 -14.81 -15.34 10.85
CA ASP A 430 -14.56 -15.85 12.21
C ASP A 430 -13.41 -15.12 12.93
N LYS A 431 -12.81 -14.12 12.26
CA LYS A 431 -11.64 -13.37 12.72
C LYS A 431 -11.84 -11.85 12.68
N VAL A 432 -13.02 -11.35 12.28
CA VAL A 432 -13.38 -9.93 12.37
C VAL A 432 -14.23 -9.68 13.61
N GLN A 433 -13.81 -8.72 14.44
CA GLN A 433 -14.62 -8.20 15.53
C GLN A 433 -15.19 -6.83 15.15
N TYR A 434 -16.45 -6.83 14.71
CA TYR A 434 -17.20 -5.61 14.36
C TYR A 434 -17.56 -4.77 15.58
N GLY A 435 -17.88 -3.49 15.34
CA GLY A 435 -18.24 -2.56 16.41
C GLY A 435 -17.11 -2.28 17.40
N THR A 436 -15.85 -2.44 17.01
CA THR A 436 -14.67 -2.27 17.86
C THR A 436 -14.01 -0.92 17.59
N LYS A 437 -14.41 0.12 18.33
CA LYS A 437 -13.87 1.48 18.16
C LYS A 437 -12.62 1.66 19.01
N ILE A 438 -11.46 1.49 18.38
CA ILE A 438 -10.15 1.66 19.03
C ILE A 438 -9.93 3.12 19.41
N ASN A 439 -9.30 3.33 20.56
CA ASN A 439 -9.01 4.66 21.12
C ASN A 439 -7.61 4.80 21.73
N GLY A 440 -6.79 3.76 21.66
CA GLY A 440 -5.44 3.81 22.22
C GLY A 440 -4.60 2.59 21.93
N LEU A 441 -3.29 2.81 22.00
CA LEU A 441 -2.23 1.84 21.86
C LEU A 441 -1.24 2.06 23.01
N HIS A 442 -0.85 0.97 23.69
CA HIS A 442 0.12 1.03 24.78
C HIS A 442 1.16 -0.08 24.65
N TRP A 443 2.43 0.30 24.55
CA TRP A 443 3.53 -0.65 24.48
C TRP A 443 3.84 -1.26 25.84
N ASN A 444 3.83 -2.58 25.92
CA ASN A 444 4.14 -3.32 27.13
C ASN A 444 5.60 -3.79 27.10
N ASP A 445 6.48 -3.09 27.81
CA ASP A 445 7.91 -3.39 27.78
C ASP A 445 8.29 -4.76 28.34
N ASN A 446 7.50 -5.29 29.28
CA ASN A 446 7.79 -6.53 29.99
C ASN A 446 7.64 -7.78 29.10
N ASN A 447 6.62 -7.80 28.25
CA ASN A 447 6.29 -8.95 27.40
C ASN A 447 6.42 -8.63 25.89
N LYS A 448 6.84 -7.40 25.54
CA LYS A 448 7.07 -6.94 24.16
C LYS A 448 5.83 -7.07 23.27
N THR A 449 4.67 -6.72 23.84
CA THR A 449 3.36 -6.71 23.14
C THR A 449 2.77 -5.30 23.07
N MET A 450 1.83 -5.10 22.16
CA MET A 450 1.01 -3.91 22.06
C MET A 450 -0.38 -4.17 22.66
N SER A 451 -0.75 -3.42 23.70
CA SER A 451 -2.12 -3.32 24.19
C SER A 451 -2.93 -2.42 23.26
N VAL A 452 -4.04 -2.91 22.74
CA VAL A 452 -5.02 -2.14 21.96
C VAL A 452 -6.23 -1.88 22.85
N SER A 453 -6.52 -0.62 23.14
CA SER A 453 -7.70 -0.21 23.91
C SER A 453 -8.86 0.18 22.99
N TRP A 454 -10.07 -0.27 23.31
CA TRP A 454 -11.25 -0.03 22.47
C TRP A 454 -12.56 -0.02 23.28
N LYS A 455 -13.58 0.63 22.72
CA LYS A 455 -14.97 0.58 23.20
C LYS A 455 -15.91 0.11 22.10
N PRO A 456 -17.05 -0.51 22.44
CA PRO A 456 -18.09 -0.79 21.45
C PRO A 456 -18.51 0.50 20.73
N THR A 457 -18.71 0.44 19.43
CA THR A 457 -19.22 1.58 18.66
C THR A 457 -20.60 1.99 19.17
N GLY A 458 -20.80 3.29 19.38
CA GLY A 458 -22.02 3.84 19.98
C GLY A 458 -22.11 3.69 21.50
N ALA A 459 -21.08 3.16 22.17
CA ALA A 459 -21.05 3.10 23.62
C ALA A 459 -21.03 4.50 24.27
N ASP A 460 -21.54 4.58 25.50
CA ASP A 460 -21.51 5.81 26.28
C ASP A 460 -20.05 6.23 26.56
N ALA A 461 -19.69 7.42 26.09
CA ALA A 461 -18.31 7.89 26.07
C ALA A 461 -17.73 8.09 27.48
N PHE A 462 -18.56 8.46 28.47
CA PHE A 462 -18.13 8.85 29.81
C PHE A 462 -18.08 7.68 30.79
N THR A 463 -18.95 6.70 30.61
CA THR A 463 -19.16 5.63 31.61
C THR A 463 -18.65 4.27 31.18
N THR A 464 -18.56 4.01 29.87
CA THR A 464 -18.08 2.72 29.38
C THR A 464 -16.56 2.63 29.56
N PRO A 465 -16.03 1.64 30.30
CA PRO A 465 -14.59 1.43 30.42
C PRO A 465 -14.01 0.88 29.10
N ASP A 466 -12.69 1.05 28.92
CA ASP A 466 -12.00 0.45 27.78
C ASP A 466 -11.84 -1.06 27.97
N ASN A 467 -12.06 -1.80 26.89
CA ASN A 467 -11.57 -3.16 26.74
C ASN A 467 -10.12 -3.10 26.26
N ILE A 468 -9.31 -4.09 26.65
CA ILE A 468 -7.89 -4.18 26.26
C ILE A 468 -7.63 -5.56 25.69
N GLU A 469 -6.99 -5.60 24.52
CA GLU A 469 -6.51 -6.83 23.89
C GLU A 469 -5.03 -6.68 23.52
N ASN A 470 -4.23 -7.71 23.75
CA ASN A 470 -2.78 -7.67 23.52
C ASN A 470 -2.41 -8.44 22.25
N PHE A 471 -1.50 -7.88 21.46
CA PHE A 471 -0.94 -8.52 20.28
C PHE A 471 0.59 -8.41 20.26
N ASP A 472 1.26 -9.42 19.70
CA ASP A 472 2.72 -9.37 19.48
C ASP A 472 3.08 -8.31 18.43
N TYR A 473 2.27 -8.21 17.38
CA TYR A 473 2.40 -7.22 16.31
C TYR A 473 1.06 -6.56 15.99
N VAL A 474 1.11 -5.30 15.57
CA VAL A 474 -0.05 -4.53 15.13
C VAL A 474 0.18 -4.00 13.73
N LEU A 475 -0.75 -4.28 12.82
CA LEU A 475 -0.83 -3.64 11.51
C LEU A 475 -1.98 -2.63 11.54
N ASN A 476 -1.64 -1.35 11.57
CA ASN A 476 -2.61 -0.29 11.72
C ASN A 476 -3.04 0.25 10.36
N SER A 477 -4.30 0.03 9.99
CA SER A 477 -4.94 0.58 8.80
C SER A 477 -5.93 1.72 9.09
N VAL A 478 -6.08 2.09 10.37
CA VAL A 478 -6.98 3.18 10.77
C VAL A 478 -6.45 4.51 10.23
N PRO A 479 -7.32 5.34 9.60
CA PRO A 479 -6.95 6.68 9.15
C PRO A 479 -6.25 7.52 10.23
N LEU A 480 -5.14 8.18 9.85
CA LEU A 480 -4.27 8.90 10.80
C LEU A 480 -4.99 10.05 11.53
N ASN A 481 -5.99 10.67 10.87
CA ASN A 481 -6.87 11.69 11.45
C ASN A 481 -7.61 11.23 12.72
N LEU A 482 -7.99 9.96 12.83
CA LEU A 482 -8.64 9.39 14.00
C LEU A 482 -7.65 9.13 15.14
N MET A 483 -6.42 8.75 14.80
CA MET A 483 -5.37 8.45 15.78
C MET A 483 -4.87 9.67 16.55
N LYS A 484 -5.13 10.89 16.05
CA LYS A 484 -4.72 12.15 16.70
C LYS A 484 -5.26 12.30 18.13
N PHE A 485 -6.36 11.61 18.42
CA PHE A 485 -7.03 11.62 19.73
C PHE A 485 -6.74 10.38 20.56
N TRP A 486 -5.92 9.45 20.06
CA TRP A 486 -5.59 8.24 20.78
C TRP A 486 -4.48 8.48 21.81
N HIS A 487 -4.50 7.70 22.87
CA HIS A 487 -3.32 7.50 23.70
C HIS A 487 -2.37 6.60 22.93
N LEU A 488 -1.19 7.10 22.54
CA LEU A 488 -0.23 6.36 21.72
C LEU A 488 1.08 6.12 22.49
N PRO A 489 1.86 5.07 22.13
CA PRO A 489 3.24 4.94 22.58
C PRO A 489 4.04 6.19 22.18
N ARG A 490 5.21 6.36 22.81
CA ARG A 490 6.14 7.44 22.48
C ARG A 490 6.88 7.13 21.17
N TYR A 491 6.17 7.23 20.05
CA TYR A 491 6.75 7.13 18.72
C TYR A 491 7.82 8.19 18.48
N SER A 492 8.65 7.97 17.47
CA SER A 492 9.63 8.93 17.00
C SER A 492 8.97 10.27 16.67
N SER A 493 9.73 11.36 16.79
CA SER A 493 9.24 12.71 16.46
C SER A 493 8.70 12.78 15.03
N LEU A 494 9.32 12.05 14.08
CA LEU A 494 8.87 12.05 12.70
C LEU A 494 7.51 11.36 12.55
N LEU A 495 7.36 10.15 13.09
CA LEU A 495 6.10 9.40 13.03
C LEU A 495 4.97 10.11 13.78
N LYS A 496 5.26 10.67 14.97
CA LYS A 496 4.27 11.47 15.71
C LYS A 496 3.80 12.68 14.91
N ARG A 497 4.72 13.41 14.25
CA ARG A 497 4.35 14.54 13.38
C ARG A 497 3.57 14.10 12.15
N ALA A 498 3.89 12.95 11.56
CA ALA A 498 3.12 12.39 10.45
C ALA A 498 1.66 12.12 10.87
N ILE A 499 1.47 11.42 12.00
CA ILE A 499 0.13 11.17 12.58
C ILE A 499 -0.63 12.48 12.82
N ASP A 500 0.01 13.47 13.43
CA ASP A 500 -0.65 14.72 13.82
C ASP A 500 -0.96 15.66 12.65
N ARG A 501 -0.06 15.72 11.66
CA ARG A 501 0.00 16.82 10.68
C ARG A 501 -0.31 16.40 9.25
N THR A 502 -0.39 15.10 8.95
CA THR A 502 -0.91 14.65 7.65
C THR A 502 -2.35 15.15 7.49
N LEU A 503 -2.61 15.78 6.35
CA LEU A 503 -3.91 16.31 5.97
C LEU A 503 -4.71 15.25 5.20
N PHE A 504 -6.02 15.32 5.39
CA PHE A 504 -7.00 14.54 4.65
C PHE A 504 -7.94 15.54 3.99
N ALA A 505 -8.26 15.28 2.73
CA ALA A 505 -9.28 15.99 2.02
C ALA A 505 -10.64 15.34 2.23
N ASN A 506 -11.67 16.12 1.97
CA ASN A 506 -13.07 15.72 2.13
C ASN A 506 -13.70 15.44 0.77
N ALA A 507 -14.81 14.71 0.79
CA ALA A 507 -15.59 14.46 -0.42
C ALA A 507 -17.05 14.24 -0.05
N CYS A 508 -17.92 14.81 -0.87
CA CYS A 508 -19.37 14.59 -0.81
C CYS A 508 -19.82 13.94 -2.12
N LYS A 509 -20.48 12.78 -2.03
CA LYS A 509 -21.09 12.12 -3.19
C LYS A 509 -22.58 11.94 -3.00
N VAL A 510 -23.33 12.12 -4.08
CA VAL A 510 -24.79 11.91 -4.12
C VAL A 510 -25.15 11.01 -5.28
N ALA A 511 -25.75 9.86 -4.97
CA ALA A 511 -26.39 8.99 -5.95
C ALA A 511 -27.90 9.28 -5.98
N VAL A 512 -28.50 9.39 -7.17
CA VAL A 512 -29.94 9.64 -7.35
C VAL A 512 -30.53 8.60 -8.27
N GLN A 513 -31.74 8.13 -7.94
CA GLN A 513 -32.51 7.21 -8.76
C GLN A 513 -33.56 7.95 -9.61
N PHE A 514 -33.71 7.50 -10.84
CA PHE A 514 -34.71 7.93 -11.80
C PHE A 514 -35.62 6.76 -12.20
N LYS A 515 -36.87 7.05 -12.57
CA LYS A 515 -37.87 6.04 -12.96
C LYS A 515 -37.49 5.29 -14.24
N THR A 516 -36.83 6.00 -15.16
CA THR A 516 -36.30 5.43 -16.40
C THR A 516 -34.89 5.95 -16.66
N ARG A 517 -34.17 5.28 -17.55
CA ARG A 517 -32.87 5.71 -18.07
C ARG A 517 -33.03 6.74 -19.20
N PHE A 518 -33.84 7.77 -18.99
CA PHE A 518 -34.27 8.72 -20.03
C PHE A 518 -33.08 9.30 -20.83
N TRP A 519 -31.92 9.47 -20.19
CA TRP A 519 -30.69 10.00 -20.80
C TRP A 519 -30.16 9.14 -21.95
N GLU A 520 -30.39 7.82 -21.94
CA GLU A 520 -29.99 6.91 -23.02
C GLU A 520 -30.93 6.95 -24.21
N HIS A 521 -32.14 7.49 -24.04
CA HIS A 521 -33.22 7.49 -25.03
C HIS A 521 -33.57 8.89 -25.54
N LEU A 522 -32.74 9.89 -25.22
CA LEU A 522 -32.83 11.23 -25.79
C LEU A 522 -32.50 11.18 -27.30
N PRO A 523 -32.95 12.17 -28.11
CA PRO A 523 -32.58 12.26 -29.52
C PRO A 523 -31.06 12.21 -29.76
N GLN A 524 -30.30 12.80 -28.83
CA GLN A 524 -28.85 12.63 -28.72
C GLN A 524 -28.56 11.83 -27.44
N PRO A 525 -28.39 10.50 -27.54
CA PRO A 525 -28.32 9.64 -26.38
C PRO A 525 -27.01 9.85 -25.60
N ILE A 526 -27.11 9.86 -24.28
CA ILE A 526 -25.96 9.93 -23.36
C ILE A 526 -25.66 8.51 -22.88
N ILE A 527 -24.58 7.93 -23.39
CA ILE A 527 -24.14 6.58 -23.03
C ILE A 527 -22.90 6.69 -22.16
N GLY A 528 -23.06 6.46 -20.84
CA GLY A 528 -22.01 6.65 -19.85
C GLY A 528 -21.38 8.05 -19.86
N GLY A 529 -20.17 8.16 -19.33
CA GLY A 529 -19.40 9.40 -19.27
C GLY A 529 -19.57 10.19 -17.98
N CYS A 530 -18.53 10.92 -17.61
CA CYS A 530 -18.58 11.93 -16.57
C CYS A 530 -18.45 13.33 -17.15
N THR A 531 -19.11 14.28 -16.50
CA THR A 531 -18.98 15.72 -16.75
C THR A 531 -18.77 16.45 -15.44
N ARG A 532 -18.50 17.76 -15.50
CA ARG A 532 -18.40 18.64 -14.34
C ARG A 532 -19.26 19.88 -14.58
N LEU A 533 -20.00 20.30 -13.56
CA LEU A 533 -20.78 21.55 -13.55
C LEU A 533 -20.36 22.45 -12.39
N TYR A 534 -20.22 23.74 -12.68
CA TYR A 534 -19.80 24.75 -11.72
C TYR A 534 -20.94 25.70 -11.33
N GLN A 535 -22.00 25.78 -12.13
CA GLN A 535 -23.13 26.68 -11.89
C GLN A 535 -24.50 26.00 -12.08
N PRO A 536 -25.19 25.61 -10.98
CA PRO A 536 -24.70 25.56 -9.61
C PRO A 536 -23.62 24.47 -9.44
N GLN A 537 -22.76 24.64 -8.45
CA GLN A 537 -21.60 23.76 -8.20
C GLN A 537 -22.05 22.34 -7.84
N LEU A 538 -21.96 21.41 -8.79
CA LEU A 538 -22.23 19.98 -8.56
C LEU A 538 -20.97 19.11 -8.59
N GLY A 539 -19.84 19.67 -9.03
CA GLY A 539 -18.62 18.90 -9.24
C GLY A 539 -18.85 17.85 -10.32
N GLN A 540 -18.29 16.65 -10.14
CA GLN A 540 -18.44 15.60 -11.15
C GLN A 540 -19.84 14.96 -11.12
N ILE A 541 -20.43 14.75 -12.29
CA ILE A 541 -21.67 14.02 -12.52
C ILE A 541 -21.32 12.88 -13.46
N CYS A 542 -21.71 11.65 -13.12
CA CYS A 542 -21.38 10.48 -13.94
C CYS A 542 -22.63 9.67 -14.24
N TYR A 543 -22.80 9.38 -15.53
CA TYR A 543 -23.82 8.47 -16.04
C TYR A 543 -23.31 7.04 -15.92
N PRO A 544 -24.17 6.09 -15.51
CA PRO A 544 -23.77 4.70 -15.31
C PRO A 544 -23.25 4.07 -16.62
N SER A 545 -22.19 3.27 -16.51
CA SER A 545 -21.60 2.51 -17.64
C SER A 545 -22.12 1.08 -17.74
N TRP A 546 -23.10 0.71 -16.91
CA TRP A 546 -23.72 -0.61 -16.87
C TRP A 546 -25.20 -0.52 -17.22
N GLN A 547 -25.76 -1.66 -17.64
CA GLN A 547 -27.15 -1.77 -18.09
C GLN A 547 -27.54 -0.75 -19.16
N ILE A 548 -26.62 -0.49 -20.09
CA ILE A 548 -26.87 0.40 -21.23
C ILE A 548 -28.04 -0.15 -22.03
N ASN A 549 -28.93 0.76 -22.47
CA ASN A 549 -30.15 0.50 -23.23
C ASN A 549 -31.27 -0.21 -22.43
N ALA A 550 -31.16 -0.27 -21.10
CA ALA A 550 -32.26 -0.72 -20.27
C ALA A 550 -33.37 0.35 -20.20
N THR A 551 -34.62 -0.08 -19.99
CA THR A 551 -35.79 0.81 -19.94
C THR A 551 -36.33 1.04 -18.53
N GLY A 552 -35.90 0.24 -17.56
CA GLY A 552 -36.30 0.34 -16.17
C GLY A 552 -35.62 1.50 -15.41
N PRO A 553 -35.78 1.54 -14.09
CA PRO A 553 -35.14 2.56 -13.26
C PRO A 553 -33.62 2.53 -13.38
N GLY A 554 -33.00 3.68 -13.19
CA GLY A 554 -31.55 3.83 -13.25
C GLY A 554 -31.03 4.84 -12.25
N THR A 555 -29.74 4.75 -11.94
CA THR A 555 -29.06 5.60 -10.96
C THR A 555 -27.90 6.36 -11.59
N MET A 556 -27.73 7.61 -11.18
CA MET A 556 -26.56 8.43 -11.53
C MET A 556 -25.82 8.88 -10.28
N LEU A 557 -24.52 9.12 -10.43
CA LEU A 557 -23.81 10.03 -9.52
C LEU A 557 -24.19 11.45 -9.92
N ALA A 558 -25.11 12.01 -9.15
CA ALA A 558 -25.68 13.33 -9.42
C ALA A 558 -24.79 14.48 -8.92
N SER A 559 -23.87 14.21 -8.00
CA SER A 559 -22.87 15.17 -7.56
C SER A 559 -21.68 14.45 -6.92
N TYR A 560 -20.48 14.93 -7.23
CA TYR A 560 -19.24 14.57 -6.55
C TYR A 560 -18.36 15.81 -6.39
N LEU A 561 -18.35 16.30 -5.15
CA LEU A 561 -17.62 17.48 -4.70
C LEU A 561 -16.44 17.02 -3.85
N SER A 562 -15.33 17.77 -3.92
CA SER A 562 -14.12 17.49 -3.17
C SER A 562 -13.69 18.70 -2.35
N ASP A 563 -12.97 18.45 -1.27
CA ASP A 563 -12.30 19.44 -0.43
C ASP A 563 -13.22 20.57 0.07
N TYR A 564 -12.92 21.83 -0.26
CA TYR A 564 -13.70 22.98 0.18
C TYR A 564 -15.14 22.94 -0.37
N GLU A 565 -15.34 22.41 -1.58
CA GLU A 565 -16.67 22.28 -2.19
C GLU A 565 -17.51 21.27 -1.40
N ALA A 566 -16.90 20.13 -1.00
CA ALA A 566 -17.55 19.12 -0.17
C ALA A 566 -17.90 19.67 1.22
N THR A 567 -17.00 20.48 1.80
CA THR A 567 -17.21 21.11 3.11
C THR A 567 -18.49 21.95 3.11
N VAL A 568 -18.72 22.76 2.08
CA VAL A 568 -19.95 23.53 1.92
C VAL A 568 -21.16 22.61 1.74
N ALA A 569 -21.05 21.62 0.86
CA ALA A 569 -22.13 20.68 0.56
C ALA A 569 -22.63 19.90 1.77
N CYS A 570 -21.72 19.52 2.65
CA CYS A 570 -22.01 18.73 3.83
C CYS A 570 -22.46 19.57 5.04
N ALA A 571 -22.13 20.85 5.06
CA ALA A 571 -22.69 21.80 6.03
C ALA A 571 -24.16 22.16 5.74
N MET A 572 -24.59 22.07 4.47
CA MET A 572 -25.98 22.35 4.09
C MET A 572 -26.97 21.30 4.63
N PRO A 573 -28.19 21.72 5.03
CA PRO A 573 -29.32 20.81 5.19
C PRO A 573 -29.48 19.94 3.94
N GLU A 574 -29.75 18.65 4.13
CA GLU A 574 -29.79 17.70 3.02
C GLU A 574 -30.82 18.09 1.94
N ALA A 575 -32.01 18.52 2.35
CA ALA A 575 -33.05 18.96 1.43
C ALA A 575 -32.62 20.17 0.57
N GLU A 576 -31.82 21.08 1.13
CA GLU A 576 -31.30 22.24 0.40
C GLU A 576 -30.27 21.80 -0.65
N HIS A 577 -29.30 20.96 -0.27
CA HIS A 577 -28.32 20.42 -1.21
C HIS A 577 -29.00 19.64 -2.35
N MET A 578 -29.97 18.78 -2.02
CA MET A 578 -30.75 18.05 -3.02
C MET A 578 -31.57 18.98 -3.94
N ALA A 579 -32.03 20.14 -3.45
CA ALA A 579 -32.72 21.12 -4.28
C ALA A 579 -31.78 21.81 -5.28
N TYR A 580 -30.51 22.03 -4.95
CA TYR A 580 -29.51 22.49 -5.94
C TYR A 580 -29.27 21.42 -7.01
N ILE A 581 -29.11 20.16 -6.61
CA ILE A 581 -28.92 19.04 -7.54
C ILE A 581 -30.12 18.93 -8.49
N LYS A 582 -31.35 18.87 -7.98
CA LYS A 582 -32.54 18.74 -8.84
C LYS A 582 -32.68 19.92 -9.81
N ARG A 583 -32.39 21.16 -9.35
CA ARG A 583 -32.42 22.35 -10.23
C ARG A 583 -31.37 22.28 -11.34
N ALA A 584 -30.15 21.87 -11.03
CA ALA A 584 -29.11 21.69 -12.06
C ALA A 584 -29.51 20.62 -13.08
N PHE A 585 -30.10 19.50 -12.64
CA PHE A 585 -30.61 18.48 -13.54
C PHE A 585 -31.73 19.01 -14.46
N ILE A 586 -32.59 19.91 -13.95
CA ILE A 586 -33.59 20.61 -14.77
C ILE A 586 -32.90 21.49 -15.83
N GLU A 587 -31.82 22.19 -15.49
CA GLU A 587 -31.02 22.96 -16.46
C GLU A 587 -30.31 22.06 -17.48
N MET A 588 -29.89 20.85 -17.09
CA MET A 588 -29.21 19.92 -17.98
C MET A 588 -30.16 19.24 -18.97
N HIS A 589 -31.34 18.83 -18.51
CA HIS A 589 -32.22 17.90 -19.23
C HIS A 589 -33.63 18.41 -19.48
N GLY A 590 -33.97 19.60 -18.99
CA GLY A 590 -35.31 20.17 -19.09
C GLY A 590 -36.21 19.80 -17.91
N ARG A 591 -37.13 20.70 -17.58
CA ARG A 591 -38.02 20.58 -16.42
C ARG A 591 -38.92 19.34 -16.51
N ASP A 592 -39.60 19.16 -17.62
CA ASP A 592 -40.61 18.11 -17.75
C ASP A 592 -39.99 16.72 -17.64
N VAL A 593 -38.82 16.51 -18.28
CA VAL A 593 -38.05 15.26 -18.22
C VAL A 593 -37.68 14.91 -16.77
N ILE A 594 -37.18 15.88 -16.01
CA ILE A 594 -36.76 15.65 -14.63
C ILE A 594 -37.95 15.48 -13.70
N GLU A 595 -39.01 16.28 -13.80
CA GLU A 595 -40.19 16.12 -12.94
C GLU A 595 -40.91 14.79 -13.20
N GLU A 596 -40.92 14.30 -14.45
CA GLU A 596 -41.46 12.98 -14.77
C GLU A 596 -40.62 11.85 -14.17
N ASN A 597 -39.29 11.93 -14.25
CA ASN A 597 -38.39 10.83 -13.92
C ASN A 597 -37.82 10.84 -12.50
N TRP A 598 -37.86 11.97 -11.79
CA TRP A 598 -37.30 12.07 -10.43
C TRP A 598 -38.11 11.21 -9.45
N THR A 599 -37.46 10.22 -8.83
CA THR A 599 -38.14 9.33 -7.87
C THR A 599 -38.19 9.90 -6.46
N GLY A 600 -37.27 10.80 -6.11
CA GLY A 600 -37.03 11.23 -4.73
C GLY A 600 -36.09 10.30 -3.94
N ASN A 601 -35.71 9.15 -4.50
CA ASN A 601 -34.77 8.23 -3.86
C ASN A 601 -33.32 8.67 -4.16
N TYR A 602 -32.53 8.85 -3.12
CA TYR A 602 -31.12 9.22 -3.22
C TYR A 602 -30.32 8.69 -2.03
N ALA A 603 -29.00 8.73 -2.14
CA ALA A 603 -28.10 8.52 -1.03
C ALA A 603 -26.96 9.54 -1.10
N ARG A 604 -26.66 10.16 0.05
CA ARG A 604 -25.60 11.16 0.22
C ARG A 604 -24.55 10.62 1.18
N GLN A 605 -23.28 10.74 0.81
CA GLN A 605 -22.15 10.44 1.69
C GLN A 605 -21.23 11.65 1.78
N CYS A 606 -21.09 12.15 3.01
CA CYS A 606 -20.09 13.14 3.41
C CYS A 606 -18.99 12.40 4.19
N TRP A 607 -17.80 12.26 3.60
CA TRP A 607 -16.76 11.40 4.18
C TRP A 607 -16.11 11.99 5.44
N GLU A 608 -16.14 13.30 5.60
CA GLU A 608 -15.66 14.01 6.78
C GLU A 608 -16.60 13.91 7.99
N GLN A 609 -17.87 13.58 7.74
CA GLN A 609 -18.86 13.29 8.78
C GLN A 609 -18.95 11.79 9.12
N ASP A 610 -18.24 10.93 8.38
CA ASP A 610 -18.17 9.50 8.67
C ASP A 610 -17.27 9.24 9.88
N GLU A 611 -17.85 8.77 10.99
CA GLU A 611 -17.15 8.60 12.26
C GLU A 611 -16.03 7.52 12.22
N HIS A 612 -15.99 6.70 11.18
CA HIS A 612 -15.02 5.61 11.00
C HIS A 612 -13.87 6.00 10.06
N GLN A 613 -14.00 7.10 9.32
CA GLN A 613 -13.02 7.53 8.31
C GLN A 613 -12.53 8.96 8.52
N ALA A 614 -13.39 9.85 9.01
CA ALA A 614 -13.13 11.27 9.31
C ALA A 614 -12.45 12.06 8.15
N GLY A 615 -12.70 11.66 6.91
CA GLY A 615 -12.05 12.20 5.72
C GLY A 615 -12.10 11.21 4.54
N ALA A 616 -12.04 11.75 3.31
CA ALA A 616 -12.16 10.98 2.09
C ALA A 616 -10.84 10.31 1.68
N PHE A 617 -9.75 11.06 1.68
CA PHE A 617 -8.43 10.55 1.26
C PHE A 617 -7.32 11.47 1.73
N THR A 618 -6.11 10.93 1.76
CA THR A 618 -4.89 11.63 2.15
C THR A 618 -4.55 12.69 1.10
N MET A 619 -4.22 13.90 1.55
CA MET A 619 -3.85 15.01 0.68
C MET A 619 -2.61 15.69 1.26
N GLN A 620 -1.45 15.11 1.03
CA GLN A 620 -0.19 15.66 1.52
C GLN A 620 0.19 16.89 0.72
N ILE A 621 0.50 17.98 1.42
CA ILE A 621 0.98 19.23 0.81
C ILE A 621 2.42 19.04 0.32
N PHE A 622 2.90 19.93 -0.56
CA PHE A 622 4.30 19.89 -1.01
C PHE A 622 5.27 19.81 0.20
N GLY A 623 6.29 18.97 0.08
CA GLY A 623 7.22 18.63 1.17
C GLY A 623 6.73 17.61 2.21
N GLN A 624 5.43 17.49 2.51
CA GLN A 624 4.96 16.51 3.52
C GLN A 624 5.18 15.06 3.07
N GLN A 625 4.89 14.76 1.81
CA GLN A 625 5.04 13.40 1.28
C GLN A 625 6.47 12.91 1.36
N HIS A 626 7.39 13.74 0.87
CA HIS A 626 8.80 13.42 0.94
C HIS A 626 9.30 13.28 2.38
N LEU A 627 8.80 14.11 3.30
CA LEU A 627 9.19 14.11 4.71
C LEU A 627 8.64 12.92 5.52
N TYR A 628 7.37 12.56 5.33
CA TYR A 628 6.67 11.63 6.23
C TYR A 628 6.69 10.18 5.77
N LEU A 629 6.81 9.90 4.46
CA LEU A 629 6.84 8.51 3.98
C LEU A 629 7.90 7.64 4.66
N PRO A 630 9.15 8.11 4.89
CA PRO A 630 10.15 7.31 5.60
C PRO A 630 9.72 6.85 7.01
N ALA A 631 8.82 7.58 7.67
CA ALA A 631 8.34 7.22 9.00
C ALA A 631 7.41 6.00 8.99
N PHE A 632 6.65 5.80 7.91
CA PHE A 632 5.74 4.66 7.79
C PHE A 632 6.46 3.36 7.38
N TYR A 633 7.71 3.47 6.95
CA TYR A 633 8.55 2.35 6.50
C TYR A 633 9.47 1.83 7.61
N GLN A 634 9.28 2.30 8.84
CA GLN A 634 9.96 1.82 10.03
C GLN A 634 8.96 1.15 10.97
N THR A 635 9.35 0.03 11.57
CA THR A 635 8.54 -0.62 12.61
C THR A 635 8.89 -0.01 13.96
N GLU A 636 7.90 0.60 14.60
CA GLU A 636 8.05 1.16 15.95
C GLU A 636 7.13 0.43 16.91
N TYR A 637 7.67 -0.11 18.01
CA TYR A 637 6.91 -0.86 19.02
C TYR A 637 6.06 -2.00 18.41
N ASN A 638 6.64 -2.76 17.48
CA ASN A 638 5.95 -3.81 16.71
C ASN A 638 4.69 -3.34 15.97
N THR A 639 4.58 -2.04 15.68
CA THR A 639 3.49 -1.44 14.91
C THR A 639 3.97 -1.12 13.50
N VAL A 640 3.24 -1.61 12.51
CA VAL A 640 3.43 -1.26 11.10
C VAL A 640 2.20 -0.50 10.62
N PHE A 641 2.40 0.67 10.03
CA PHE A 641 1.32 1.48 9.47
C PHE A 641 1.07 1.06 8.02
N ILE A 642 -0.19 0.82 7.65
CA ILE A 642 -0.61 0.43 6.31
C ILE A 642 -1.82 1.26 5.85
N GLY A 643 -2.06 1.28 4.54
CA GLY A 643 -3.14 2.05 3.92
C GLY A 643 -2.61 3.19 3.05
N GLU A 644 -3.50 3.86 2.33
CA GLU A 644 -3.14 4.82 1.28
C GLU A 644 -2.33 6.04 1.77
N ALA A 645 -2.40 6.39 3.06
CA ALA A 645 -1.61 7.47 3.64
C ALA A 645 -0.11 7.14 3.73
N ALA A 646 0.22 5.84 3.73
CA ALA A 646 1.56 5.30 3.87
C ALA A 646 2.16 4.88 2.51
N THR A 647 1.78 5.56 1.43
CA THR A 647 2.32 5.37 0.07
C THR A 647 2.38 6.69 -0.70
N PHE A 648 2.99 6.71 -1.87
CA PHE A 648 3.23 7.90 -2.68
C PHE A 648 2.19 8.13 -3.80
N THR A 649 1.30 7.18 -4.05
CA THR A 649 0.10 7.39 -4.85
C THR A 649 -1.06 7.42 -3.86
N HIS A 650 -1.61 8.58 -3.50
CA HIS A 650 -2.78 8.63 -2.61
C HIS A 650 -4.06 8.34 -3.41
N THR A 651 -5.26 8.36 -2.81
CA THR A 651 -6.59 8.34 -3.47
C THR A 651 -7.02 7.04 -4.20
N TRP A 652 -6.13 6.07 -4.42
CA TRP A 652 -6.43 4.84 -5.19
C TRP A 652 -6.48 3.56 -4.34
N ILE A 653 -7.19 2.54 -4.83
CA ILE A 653 -7.20 1.21 -4.17
C ILE A 653 -5.82 0.55 -4.26
N PHE A 654 -5.11 0.71 -5.39
CA PHE A 654 -3.74 0.22 -5.55
C PHE A 654 -2.85 0.65 -4.38
N SER A 655 -2.94 1.92 -3.98
CA SER A 655 -2.22 2.53 -2.85
C SER A 655 -2.40 1.77 -1.54
N ALA A 656 -3.62 1.34 -1.25
CA ALA A 656 -3.93 0.59 -0.04
C ALA A 656 -3.44 -0.87 -0.14
N LEU A 657 -3.51 -1.49 -1.31
CA LEU A 657 -3.03 -2.86 -1.55
C LEU A 657 -1.49 -2.94 -1.52
N GLU A 658 -0.83 -1.97 -2.15
CA GLU A 658 0.63 -1.82 -2.16
C GLU A 658 1.15 -1.63 -0.74
N SER A 659 0.56 -0.69 0.01
CA SER A 659 0.96 -0.44 1.40
C SER A 659 0.69 -1.63 2.31
N ALA A 660 -0.38 -2.40 2.10
CA ALA A 660 -0.62 -3.66 2.81
C ALA A 660 0.44 -4.72 2.47
N THR A 661 0.84 -4.82 1.20
CA THR A 661 1.88 -5.75 0.75
C THR A 661 3.23 -5.38 1.35
N ARG A 662 3.63 -4.10 1.27
CA ARG A 662 4.82 -3.55 1.92
C ARG A 662 4.81 -3.80 3.42
N GLY A 663 3.71 -3.48 4.10
CA GLY A 663 3.60 -3.63 5.56
C GLY A 663 3.69 -5.09 6.02
N THR A 664 3.09 -6.02 5.27
CA THR A 664 3.23 -7.45 5.55
C THR A 664 4.67 -7.92 5.30
N VAL A 665 5.31 -7.49 4.20
CA VAL A 665 6.73 -7.79 3.95
C VAL A 665 7.61 -7.25 5.07
N GLN A 666 7.38 -6.01 5.52
CA GLN A 666 8.09 -5.37 6.63
C GLN A 666 8.02 -6.22 7.90
N VAL A 667 6.82 -6.60 8.34
CA VAL A 667 6.68 -7.39 9.57
C VAL A 667 7.29 -8.78 9.45
N LEU A 668 7.18 -9.43 8.28
CA LEU A 668 7.82 -10.72 8.03
C LEU A 668 9.34 -10.61 8.14
N LEU A 669 9.94 -9.58 7.54
CA LEU A 669 11.37 -9.33 7.64
C LEU A 669 11.82 -9.01 9.07
N ASP A 670 11.03 -8.22 9.82
CA ASP A 670 11.31 -7.95 11.24
C ASP A 670 11.30 -9.22 12.08
N MET A 671 10.46 -10.17 11.72
CA MET A 671 10.41 -11.49 12.32
C MET A 671 11.45 -12.46 11.75
N GLY A 672 12.27 -12.10 10.76
CA GLY A 672 13.23 -13.00 10.12
C GLY A 672 12.62 -13.97 9.11
N LEU A 673 11.35 -13.83 8.73
CA LEU A 673 10.64 -14.67 7.77
C LEU A 673 10.93 -14.24 6.31
N VAL A 674 12.18 -14.40 5.89
CA VAL A 674 12.68 -13.90 4.59
C VAL A 674 12.05 -14.64 3.40
N GLU A 675 11.85 -15.95 3.50
CA GLU A 675 11.28 -16.74 2.38
C GLU A 675 9.79 -16.42 2.20
N GLU A 676 9.05 -16.22 3.28
CA GLU A 676 7.68 -15.74 3.26
C GLU A 676 7.57 -14.33 2.66
N ALA A 677 8.49 -13.44 3.05
CA ALA A 677 8.57 -12.09 2.49
C ALA A 677 8.84 -12.14 0.97
N LYS A 678 9.77 -12.98 0.51
CA LYS A 678 10.01 -13.22 -0.93
C LYS A 678 8.77 -13.75 -1.63
N GLN A 679 8.11 -14.76 -1.07
CA GLN A 679 6.90 -15.35 -1.66
C GLN A 679 5.82 -14.29 -1.89
N ILE A 680 5.59 -13.41 -0.92
CA ILE A 680 4.63 -12.31 -1.06
C ILE A 680 5.07 -11.33 -2.14
N THR A 681 6.32 -10.86 -2.10
CA THR A 681 6.86 -9.91 -3.08
C THR A 681 6.80 -10.46 -4.50
N GLU A 682 7.20 -11.72 -4.71
CA GLU A 682 7.17 -12.41 -6.00
C GLU A 682 5.75 -12.58 -6.54
N THR A 683 4.80 -12.83 -5.64
CA THR A 683 3.40 -13.03 -6.01
C THR A 683 2.73 -11.71 -6.38
N TRP A 684 2.87 -10.69 -5.54
CA TRP A 684 2.02 -9.50 -5.59
C TRP A 684 2.68 -8.27 -6.21
N MET A 685 4.01 -8.23 -6.28
CA MET A 685 4.73 -7.03 -6.74
C MET A 685 5.65 -7.30 -7.93
N ALA A 686 6.53 -8.30 -7.84
CA ALA A 686 7.62 -8.52 -8.81
C ALA A 686 7.15 -8.85 -10.23
N ARG A 687 5.85 -9.18 -10.39
CA ARG A 687 5.21 -9.41 -11.70
C ARG A 687 5.04 -8.13 -12.50
N PHE A 688 4.79 -7.00 -11.83
CA PHE A 688 4.33 -5.77 -12.49
C PHE A 688 5.17 -4.53 -12.14
N ILE A 689 5.91 -4.58 -11.03
CA ILE A 689 6.64 -3.44 -10.47
C ILE A 689 8.15 -3.64 -10.62
N SER A 690 8.89 -2.56 -10.89
CA SER A 690 10.36 -2.49 -10.75
C SER A 690 10.71 -1.19 -10.05
N VAL A 691 11.49 -1.22 -8.97
CA VAL A 691 11.78 0.00 -8.21
C VAL A 691 13.04 0.69 -8.70
#